data_AF-A0A7S4M829-F1
#
_entry.id   AF-A0A7S4M829-F1
#
_cell.length_a   1.000
_cell.length_b   1.000
_cell.length_c   1.000
_cell.angle_alpha   90.00
_cell.angle_beta   90.00
_cell.angle_gamma   90.00
#
_symmetry.space_group_name_H-M   'P 1'
#
loop_
_entity.id
_entity.type
_entity.pdbx_description
1 polymer ?
#
loop_
_entity_poly.entity_id
_entity_poly.type
_entity_poly.pdbx_seq_one_letter_code
_entity_poly.pdbx_strand_id
1 'polypeptide(L)'
;MFRCVGGSLRCLLGSGPRGLFGSHHKYLDTAWRSSVMQRSYATMKKRHKKKNFDEFPIETIRNMGIIAHVDAGKTTTAERMLYLAGEITHMGDVDEGNTTMDFLELERERGITIQSAAISFIWNECRVNMIDTPGHVDFQGEVERSVRVLDGAVAILDAVKGVQAQTHTIWRQADRYGVPRIVYFNKMDRDDASIERGMQSLEERLGVDNLLCLQIPIGAAEFFSGMIDIVEKKAYNYPKTNEIDPSISDVKPGHAYYEKMMKAREELLSKLADHDDRVIEAYSEFGDDLDSSIVHDAIRRLTAEMKAIPVLCGSSFKKKGIQPLMEAITRYLPSPVDRPPIVAHDYIIDGRAQLKTTTVVEPNITEPLSALAFKVVHDLKRGNMVYVRVYRGSFHCGMKLYNLNRHMGERVIALMRIGAEHMTAINSIKVGDICALIGMKNVHTGDTLITSGSIKKFKRKPVPILPGVQVPPPVFTCAVEAKDEAKEAHLLNSLENLCKEDPSVQYSTDRETGQLLISGMGELHLDIIKDRLLNHYNVDAWVGKMRVSYRSTIQEVLEKEFEYTYELTGSKQRASVWLRLEPLVVEGDIGESRFLNLVPEDSMLDVPPDKIGELKDALREGVENVFRCGPLFSFPLHGIRATIRDIEYYEDSTPSAFRSCVSKMIKDMLKETKLILLQPIMEVEVSVPADHFGNILSDLSNVRRGNISAVDEGINTKEKIISAEVPLRAMVGYSTAVRSLSQGTASFSMDFLRYGELSTTEAEAVEKEYRGL
;
A
#
# COMPACT_ATOMS: atom_id res chain seq x y z
N MET A 1 -67.13 35.69 6.88
CA MET A 1 -68.30 34.98 6.31
C MET A 1 -67.92 33.52 6.12
N PHE A 2 -68.69 32.61 6.74
CA PHE A 2 -68.80 31.13 6.56
C PHE A 2 -67.49 30.30 6.53
N ARG A 3 -67.08 29.48 7.51
CA ARG A 3 -67.68 28.47 8.42
C ARG A 3 -68.08 27.12 7.77
N CYS A 4 -67.35 26.06 8.15
CA CYS A 4 -67.69 24.61 8.26
C CYS A 4 -68.15 23.89 6.96
N VAL A 5 -68.16 22.56 6.79
CA VAL A 5 -68.49 21.40 7.65
C VAL A 5 -67.92 20.12 6.98
N GLY A 6 -67.54 19.10 7.77
CA GLY A 6 -67.13 17.78 7.27
C GLY A 6 -68.30 16.85 6.86
N GLY A 7 -67.99 15.69 6.30
CA GLY A 7 -69.00 14.68 6.01
C GLY A 7 -68.39 13.35 5.56
N SER A 8 -68.45 12.36 6.44
CA SER A 8 -68.14 10.95 6.21
C SER A 8 -69.18 10.26 5.33
N LEU A 9 -68.76 9.29 4.51
CA LEU A 9 -69.60 8.12 4.22
C LEU A 9 -68.74 6.84 4.17
N ARG A 10 -69.27 5.80 4.81
CA ARG A 10 -68.66 4.51 5.09
C ARG A 10 -69.56 3.40 4.50
N CYS A 11 -68.92 2.32 4.05
CA CYS A 11 -69.45 0.95 3.82
C CYS A 11 -70.31 0.75 2.54
N LEU A 12 -70.22 -0.35 1.77
CA LEU A 12 -70.10 -1.77 2.11
C LEU A 12 -69.49 -2.65 0.97
N LEU A 13 -68.66 -3.62 1.39
CA LEU A 13 -68.55 -5.04 0.99
C LEU A 13 -68.12 -5.49 -0.42
N GLY A 14 -67.09 -6.35 -0.46
CA GLY A 14 -66.88 -7.35 -1.51
C GLY A 14 -65.46 -7.95 -1.64
N SER A 15 -65.13 -8.93 -0.79
CA SER A 15 -64.19 -10.07 -1.01
C SER A 15 -62.79 -9.89 -1.65
N GLY A 16 -61.73 -10.29 -0.93
CA GLY A 16 -60.35 -10.50 -1.46
C GLY A 16 -60.20 -11.75 -2.36
N PRO A 17 -58.98 -12.23 -2.71
CA PRO A 17 -57.70 -12.06 -1.99
C PRO A 17 -56.42 -11.75 -2.82
N ARG A 18 -55.39 -11.26 -2.10
CA ARG A 18 -53.92 -11.44 -2.26
C ARG A 18 -53.26 -11.34 -3.65
N GLY A 19 -52.35 -10.37 -3.79
CA GLY A 19 -51.26 -10.44 -4.79
C GLY A 19 -50.40 -9.17 -4.90
N LEU A 20 -49.17 -9.26 -4.37
CA LEU A 20 -47.92 -8.60 -4.82
C LEU A 20 -47.77 -7.07 -4.74
N PHE A 21 -46.84 -6.68 -3.85
CA PHE A 21 -46.09 -5.42 -3.86
C PHE A 21 -45.32 -5.24 -5.17
N GLY A 22 -45.32 -4.02 -5.73
CA GLY A 22 -44.37 -3.65 -6.77
C GLY A 22 -44.53 -2.21 -7.27
N SER A 23 -43.40 -1.49 -7.30
CA SER A 23 -43.07 -0.35 -8.17
C SER A 23 -43.46 1.08 -7.75
N HIS A 24 -42.62 1.70 -6.92
CA HIS A 24 -42.37 3.15 -6.91
C HIS A 24 -40.85 3.42 -6.82
N HIS A 25 -40.09 3.14 -7.89
CA HIS A 25 -38.68 3.54 -7.97
C HIS A 25 -38.13 3.84 -9.38
N LYS A 26 -38.98 4.00 -10.41
CA LYS A 26 -38.51 4.16 -11.80
C LYS A 26 -38.58 5.58 -12.40
N TYR A 27 -39.00 6.60 -11.66
CA TYR A 27 -39.25 7.94 -12.25
C TYR A 27 -38.27 9.05 -11.85
N LEU A 28 -37.25 8.79 -11.01
CA LEU A 28 -36.27 9.80 -10.60
C LEU A 28 -34.91 9.72 -11.32
N ASP A 29 -34.64 8.66 -12.10
CA ASP A 29 -33.30 8.35 -12.64
C ASP A 29 -33.03 8.98 -14.02
N THR A 30 -34.07 9.21 -14.84
CA THR A 30 -33.91 9.68 -16.24
C THR A 30 -33.80 11.20 -16.38
N ALA A 31 -34.41 11.99 -15.49
CA ALA A 31 -34.36 13.45 -15.55
C ALA A 31 -33.03 14.05 -15.03
N TRP A 32 -32.27 13.29 -14.22
CA TRP A 32 -31.01 13.73 -13.63
C TRP A 32 -29.84 13.66 -14.64
N ARG A 33 -29.80 12.62 -15.48
CA ARG A 33 -28.66 12.27 -16.35
C ARG A 33 -28.44 13.23 -17.54
N SER A 34 -29.49 13.84 -18.08
CA SER A 34 -29.37 14.77 -19.23
C SER A 34 -28.89 16.18 -18.86
N SER A 35 -29.02 16.60 -17.60
CA SER A 35 -28.77 17.98 -17.18
C SER A 35 -27.30 18.29 -16.79
N VAL A 36 -26.46 17.26 -16.66
CA VAL A 36 -25.07 17.37 -16.20
C VAL A 36 -24.10 17.70 -17.35
N MET A 37 -24.40 17.26 -18.59
CA MET A 37 -23.46 17.34 -19.72
C MET A 37 -23.38 18.68 -20.46
N GLN A 38 -24.26 19.65 -20.20
CA GLN A 38 -24.28 20.95 -20.89
C GLN A 38 -23.79 22.13 -20.02
N ARG A 39 -23.00 21.88 -18.97
CA ARG A 39 -22.57 22.92 -18.04
C ARG A 39 -21.08 23.22 -18.20
N SER A 40 -20.73 24.50 -18.36
CA SER A 40 -19.33 24.94 -18.35
C SER A 40 -18.66 24.55 -17.02
N TYR A 41 -17.47 23.95 -17.09
CA TYR A 41 -16.66 23.55 -15.92
C TYR A 41 -16.33 24.72 -15.00
N ALA A 42 -16.16 25.95 -15.54
CA ALA A 42 -16.04 27.18 -14.75
C ALA A 42 -17.23 27.44 -13.80
N THR A 43 -18.45 27.06 -14.21
CA THR A 43 -19.66 27.16 -13.37
C THR A 43 -19.70 26.10 -12.27
N MET A 44 -19.09 24.92 -12.50
CA MET A 44 -18.99 23.87 -11.47
C MET A 44 -18.08 24.31 -10.32
N LYS A 45 -16.95 24.97 -10.60
CA LYS A 45 -16.00 25.48 -9.57
C LYS A 45 -16.65 26.44 -8.57
N LYS A 46 -17.64 27.25 -9.00
CA LYS A 46 -18.39 28.17 -8.11
C LYS A 46 -19.40 27.47 -7.19
N ARG A 47 -19.91 26.29 -7.56
CA ARG A 47 -20.99 25.60 -6.85
C ARG A 47 -20.50 24.61 -5.79
N HIS A 48 -19.28 24.07 -5.97
CA HIS A 48 -18.65 23.15 -5.01
C HIS A 48 -18.39 23.80 -3.64
N LYS A 49 -18.21 25.13 -3.57
CA LYS A 49 -18.04 25.89 -2.31
C LYS A 49 -19.27 25.91 -1.36
N LYS A 50 -20.42 25.33 -1.73
CA LYS A 50 -21.69 25.49 -0.99
C LYS A 50 -22.39 24.21 -0.50
N LYS A 51 -21.83 23.01 -0.70
CA LYS A 51 -22.47 21.76 -0.22
C LYS A 51 -21.96 21.36 1.16
N ASN A 52 -22.88 21.00 2.06
CA ASN A 52 -22.56 20.44 3.38
C ASN A 52 -21.78 19.12 3.23
N PHE A 53 -20.67 19.00 3.95
CA PHE A 53 -19.72 17.89 3.88
C PHE A 53 -20.20 16.60 4.58
N ASP A 54 -21.38 16.55 5.19
CA ASP A 54 -21.68 15.51 6.20
C ASP A 54 -22.54 14.33 5.74
N GLU A 55 -23.11 14.33 4.52
CA GLU A 55 -23.97 13.23 4.07
C GLU A 55 -23.71 12.83 2.62
N PHE A 56 -22.79 11.89 2.41
CA PHE A 56 -22.63 11.18 1.15
C PHE A 56 -23.03 9.71 1.35
N PRO A 57 -23.96 9.17 0.54
CA PRO A 57 -24.23 7.74 0.50
C PRO A 57 -22.97 6.94 0.14
N ILE A 58 -22.84 5.72 0.65
CA ILE A 58 -21.67 4.88 0.45
C ILE A 58 -21.40 4.60 -1.04
N GLU A 59 -22.45 4.52 -1.84
CA GLU A 59 -22.45 4.31 -3.29
C GLU A 59 -21.78 5.47 -4.06
N THR A 60 -21.74 6.65 -3.46
CA THR A 60 -21.17 7.88 -4.04
C THR A 60 -19.74 8.17 -3.59
N ILE A 61 -19.16 7.28 -2.77
CA ILE A 61 -17.77 7.39 -2.36
C ILE A 61 -16.88 6.65 -3.36
N ARG A 62 -15.73 7.23 -3.69
CA ARG A 62 -14.65 6.61 -4.47
C ARG A 62 -13.37 6.70 -3.64
N ASN A 63 -12.90 5.57 -3.12
CA ASN A 63 -11.59 5.51 -2.48
C ASN A 63 -10.61 5.01 -3.53
N MET A 64 -9.78 5.92 -4.03
CA MET A 64 -8.92 5.64 -5.17
C MET A 64 -7.48 6.02 -4.89
N GLY A 65 -6.55 5.31 -5.49
CA GLY A 65 -5.13 5.66 -5.46
C GLY A 65 -4.58 5.93 -6.84
N ILE A 66 -3.60 6.82 -6.93
CA ILE A 66 -2.85 7.02 -8.17
C ILE A 66 -1.59 6.17 -8.08
N ILE A 67 -1.42 5.25 -9.02
CA ILE A 67 -0.26 4.37 -9.13
C ILE A 67 0.48 4.68 -10.43
N ALA A 68 1.80 4.81 -10.35
CA ALA A 68 2.61 5.18 -11.51
C ALA A 68 4.09 4.86 -11.28
N HIS A 69 4.83 4.65 -12.37
CA HIS A 69 6.29 4.68 -12.34
C HIS A 69 6.81 6.10 -12.05
N VAL A 70 8.08 6.22 -11.66
CA VAL A 70 8.79 7.50 -11.46
C VAL A 70 8.69 8.34 -12.75
N ASP A 71 8.50 9.64 -12.61
CA ASP A 71 8.37 10.58 -13.74
C ASP A 71 7.18 10.36 -14.68
N ALA A 72 6.24 9.44 -14.43
CA ALA A 72 5.03 9.28 -15.25
C ALA A 72 4.05 10.48 -15.14
N GLY A 73 4.32 11.43 -14.23
CA GLY A 73 3.50 12.62 -14.00
C GLY A 73 2.36 12.40 -13.00
N LYS A 74 2.57 11.51 -12.03
CA LYS A 74 1.63 11.17 -10.96
C LYS A 74 1.19 12.38 -10.14
N THR A 75 2.16 13.06 -9.50
CA THR A 75 1.94 14.24 -8.66
C THR A 75 1.34 15.39 -9.47
N THR A 76 1.84 15.62 -10.70
CA THR A 76 1.26 16.62 -11.60
C THR A 76 -0.20 16.35 -11.89
N THR A 77 -0.58 15.10 -12.13
CA THR A 77 -1.98 14.71 -12.40
C THR A 77 -2.85 14.91 -11.16
N ALA A 78 -2.37 14.50 -9.98
CA ALA A 78 -3.05 14.69 -8.69
C ALA A 78 -3.32 16.18 -8.41
N GLU A 79 -2.31 17.03 -8.59
CA GLU A 79 -2.42 18.49 -8.48
C GLU A 79 -3.49 19.08 -9.39
N ARG A 80 -3.50 18.68 -10.68
CA ARG A 80 -4.51 19.18 -11.62
C ARG A 80 -5.92 18.76 -11.20
N MET A 81 -6.11 17.54 -10.69
CA MET A 81 -7.40 17.10 -10.16
C MET A 81 -7.86 17.97 -8.98
N LEU A 82 -6.98 18.25 -8.03
CA LEU A 82 -7.29 19.08 -6.87
C LEU A 82 -7.64 20.53 -7.26
N TYR A 83 -6.92 21.10 -8.22
CA TYR A 83 -7.20 22.45 -8.70
C TYR A 83 -8.55 22.55 -9.43
N LEU A 84 -8.91 21.51 -10.19
CA LEU A 84 -10.18 21.41 -10.89
C LEU A 84 -11.34 21.22 -9.90
N ALA A 85 -11.16 20.38 -8.89
CA ALA A 85 -12.11 20.23 -7.78
C ALA A 85 -12.25 21.51 -6.94
N GLY A 86 -11.24 22.38 -6.95
CA GLY A 86 -11.22 23.65 -6.25
C GLY A 86 -10.71 23.56 -4.80
N GLU A 87 -10.01 22.48 -4.46
CA GLU A 87 -9.35 22.30 -3.16
C GLU A 87 -8.07 23.12 -3.02
N ILE A 88 -7.37 23.37 -4.14
CA ILE A 88 -6.20 24.25 -4.19
C ILE A 88 -6.47 25.49 -5.05
N THR A 89 -5.92 26.62 -4.62
CA THR A 89 -6.10 27.91 -5.28
C THR A 89 -5.10 28.14 -6.42
N HIS A 90 -3.90 27.59 -6.29
CA HIS A 90 -2.82 27.65 -7.27
C HIS A 90 -2.43 26.23 -7.69
N MET A 91 -1.91 26.08 -8.90
CA MET A 91 -1.34 24.80 -9.32
C MET A 91 0.18 24.90 -9.20
N GLY A 92 0.79 23.94 -8.52
CA GLY A 92 2.23 23.77 -8.49
C GLY A 92 2.74 23.01 -9.72
N ASP A 93 4.07 22.94 -9.77
CA ASP A 93 4.90 22.20 -10.67
C ASP A 93 5.97 21.47 -9.85
N VAL A 94 6.22 20.20 -10.20
CA VAL A 94 7.20 19.36 -9.51
C VAL A 94 8.61 19.91 -9.78
N ASP A 95 8.86 20.39 -11.00
CA ASP A 95 10.15 20.95 -11.40
C ASP A 95 10.48 22.25 -10.65
N GLU A 96 9.46 22.98 -10.19
CA GLU A 96 9.59 24.20 -9.39
C GLU A 96 9.55 23.93 -7.87
N GLY A 97 9.33 22.67 -7.45
CA GLY A 97 9.27 22.27 -6.05
C GLY A 97 8.16 22.94 -5.23
N ASN A 98 7.09 23.44 -5.88
CA ASN A 98 6.01 24.20 -5.24
C ASN A 98 4.68 23.43 -5.19
N THR A 99 4.73 22.10 -5.36
CA THR A 99 3.57 21.22 -5.23
C THR A 99 3.06 21.17 -3.79
N THR A 100 1.74 21.11 -3.65
CA THR A 100 1.01 20.98 -2.37
C THR A 100 1.06 19.56 -1.84
N MET A 101 1.26 18.57 -2.73
CA MET A 101 1.27 17.15 -2.43
C MET A 101 2.58 16.67 -1.80
N ASP A 102 3.70 17.34 -2.12
CA ASP A 102 5.02 17.01 -1.61
C ASP A 102 5.26 17.84 -0.33
N PHE A 103 5.07 17.18 0.81
CA PHE A 103 5.10 17.79 2.14
C PHE A 103 6.53 17.91 2.68
N LEU A 104 7.40 16.97 2.32
CA LEU A 104 8.78 16.93 2.81
C LEU A 104 9.70 17.76 1.91
N GLU A 105 10.69 18.44 2.50
CA GLU A 105 11.70 19.19 1.74
C GLU A 105 12.47 18.27 0.78
N LEU A 106 12.82 17.05 1.22
CA LEU A 106 13.45 16.03 0.40
C LEU A 106 12.60 15.58 -0.80
N GLU A 107 11.26 15.59 -0.70
CA GLU A 107 10.39 15.27 -1.84
C GLU A 107 10.55 16.33 -2.94
N ARG A 108 10.59 17.61 -2.54
CA ARG A 108 10.75 18.76 -3.44
C ARG A 108 12.15 18.83 -4.04
N GLU A 109 13.19 18.61 -3.23
CA GLU A 109 14.58 18.62 -3.69
C GLU A 109 14.88 17.52 -4.71
N ARG A 110 14.28 16.34 -4.52
CA ARG A 110 14.54 15.16 -5.37
C ARG A 110 13.48 14.94 -6.45
N GLY A 111 12.37 15.66 -6.42
CA GLY A 111 11.26 15.51 -7.38
C GLY A 111 10.53 14.17 -7.29
N ILE A 112 10.52 13.53 -6.11
CA ILE A 112 9.88 12.21 -5.90
C ILE A 112 8.88 12.25 -4.75
N THR A 113 7.80 11.49 -4.87
CA THR A 113 6.85 11.27 -3.77
C THR A 113 7.39 10.20 -2.82
N ILE A 114 7.55 10.54 -1.54
CA ILE A 114 8.09 9.68 -0.49
C ILE A 114 6.95 9.18 0.40
N GLN A 115 6.06 10.07 0.85
CA GLN A 115 4.92 9.74 1.71
C GLN A 115 3.60 9.78 0.94
N SER A 116 2.67 8.88 1.26
CA SER A 116 1.39 8.87 0.59
C SER A 116 0.49 10.03 1.02
N ALA A 117 -0.01 10.86 0.10
CA ALA A 117 -0.93 11.94 0.47
C ALA A 117 -2.38 11.48 0.34
N ALA A 118 -3.12 11.40 1.45
CA ALA A 118 -4.54 11.03 1.45
C ALA A 118 -5.40 12.29 1.51
N ILE A 119 -6.06 12.67 0.42
CA ILE A 119 -6.85 13.91 0.30
C ILE A 119 -8.25 13.58 -0.18
N SER A 120 -9.25 14.21 0.46
CA SER A 120 -10.65 14.11 0.07
C SER A 120 -11.09 15.35 -0.70
N PHE A 121 -11.75 15.17 -1.84
CA PHE A 121 -12.39 16.23 -2.60
C PHE A 121 -13.73 15.79 -3.19
N ILE A 122 -14.51 16.74 -3.70
CA ILE A 122 -15.82 16.46 -4.30
C ILE A 122 -15.74 16.69 -5.80
N TRP A 123 -16.23 15.72 -6.57
CA TRP A 123 -16.39 15.84 -8.02
C TRP A 123 -17.68 15.16 -8.45
N ASN A 124 -18.49 15.82 -9.30
CA ASN A 124 -19.76 15.27 -9.80
C ASN A 124 -20.67 14.66 -8.72
N GLU A 125 -20.80 15.35 -7.57
CA GLU A 125 -21.60 14.89 -6.42
C GLU A 125 -21.12 13.57 -5.79
N CYS A 126 -19.95 13.09 -6.18
CA CYS A 126 -19.25 11.98 -5.55
C CYS A 126 -18.16 12.51 -4.61
N ARG A 127 -17.92 11.80 -3.51
CA ARG A 127 -16.75 12.02 -2.67
C ARG A 127 -15.60 11.18 -3.18
N VAL A 128 -14.50 11.82 -3.57
CA VAL A 128 -13.28 11.14 -3.97
C VAL A 128 -12.27 11.26 -2.83
N ASN A 129 -11.88 10.12 -2.27
CA ASN A 129 -10.77 10.02 -1.33
C ASN A 129 -9.57 9.49 -2.13
N MET A 130 -8.67 10.39 -2.49
CA MET A 130 -7.49 10.10 -3.31
C MET A 130 -6.30 9.83 -2.40
N ILE A 131 -5.58 8.74 -2.66
CA ILE A 131 -4.28 8.45 -2.05
C ILE A 131 -3.21 8.52 -3.13
N ASP A 132 -2.34 9.52 -3.05
CA ASP A 132 -1.19 9.60 -3.94
C ASP A 132 -0.09 8.66 -3.44
N THR A 133 0.36 7.70 -4.25
CA THR A 133 1.30 6.65 -3.80
C THR A 133 2.74 6.91 -4.26
N PRO A 134 3.77 6.54 -3.48
CA PRO A 134 5.16 6.61 -3.96
C PRO A 134 5.38 5.78 -5.22
N GLY A 135 6.17 6.30 -6.16
CA GLY A 135 6.55 5.56 -7.38
C GLY A 135 7.92 4.88 -7.28
N HIS A 136 8.64 5.08 -6.17
CA HIS A 136 10.01 4.64 -5.97
C HIS A 136 10.07 3.32 -5.19
N VAL A 137 11.03 2.45 -5.53
CA VAL A 137 11.18 1.08 -4.98
C VAL A 137 11.38 1.05 -3.46
N ASP A 138 12.14 2.01 -2.92
CA ASP A 138 12.43 2.08 -1.48
C ASP A 138 11.19 2.32 -0.59
N PHE A 139 10.05 2.71 -1.16
CA PHE A 139 8.78 2.94 -0.44
C PHE A 139 7.69 1.92 -0.78
N GLN A 140 8.07 0.72 -1.23
CA GLN A 140 7.10 -0.36 -1.49
C GLN A 140 6.20 -0.66 -0.29
N GLY A 141 6.71 -0.56 0.94
CA GLY A 141 5.90 -0.71 2.14
C GLY A 141 4.75 0.31 2.21
N GLU A 142 4.98 1.55 1.78
CA GLU A 142 3.97 2.61 1.72
C GLU A 142 2.95 2.36 0.59
N VAL A 143 3.41 1.85 -0.55
CA VAL A 143 2.53 1.44 -1.67
C VAL A 143 1.62 0.28 -1.26
N GLU A 144 2.17 -0.77 -0.63
CA GLU A 144 1.40 -1.95 -0.18
C GLU A 144 0.28 -1.54 0.80
N ARG A 145 0.59 -0.63 1.73
CA ARG A 145 -0.38 -0.06 2.69
C ARG A 145 -1.49 0.71 2.00
N SER A 146 -1.10 1.54 1.03
CA SER A 146 -1.99 2.44 0.33
C SER A 146 -2.93 1.67 -0.58
N VAL A 147 -2.41 0.78 -1.43
CA VAL A 147 -3.20 0.00 -2.40
C VAL A 147 -4.27 -0.84 -1.71
N ARG A 148 -3.96 -1.38 -0.54
CA ARG A 148 -4.87 -2.24 0.21
C ARG A 148 -6.15 -1.56 0.69
N VAL A 149 -6.11 -0.26 0.99
CA VAL A 149 -7.30 0.47 1.47
C VAL A 149 -8.14 1.06 0.33
N LEU A 150 -7.70 0.87 -0.92
CA LEU A 150 -8.39 1.40 -2.09
C LEU A 150 -9.53 0.50 -2.53
N ASP A 151 -10.58 1.14 -3.03
CA ASP A 151 -11.63 0.46 -3.78
C ASP A 151 -11.26 0.40 -5.27
N GLY A 152 -10.55 1.42 -5.81
CA GLY A 152 -10.06 1.43 -7.19
C GLY A 152 -8.74 2.19 -7.34
N ALA A 153 -8.15 2.18 -8.54
CA ALA A 153 -6.92 2.91 -8.80
C ALA A 153 -6.86 3.51 -10.21
N VAL A 154 -6.05 4.55 -10.37
CA VAL A 154 -5.70 5.12 -11.67
C VAL A 154 -4.22 4.81 -11.93
N ALA A 155 -3.97 3.96 -12.92
CA ALA A 155 -2.64 3.62 -13.39
C ALA A 155 -2.18 4.64 -14.43
N ILE A 156 -1.26 5.52 -14.02
CA ILE A 156 -0.69 6.53 -14.91
C ILE A 156 0.57 5.97 -15.57
N LEU A 157 0.58 5.97 -16.89
CA LEU A 157 1.68 5.50 -17.72
C LEU A 157 2.18 6.62 -18.62
N ASP A 158 3.48 6.62 -18.91
CA ASP A 158 4.05 7.51 -19.91
C ASP A 158 3.70 6.97 -21.31
N ALA A 159 3.02 7.80 -22.13
CA ALA A 159 2.59 7.42 -23.47
C ALA A 159 3.76 7.17 -24.45
N VAL A 160 4.98 7.58 -24.10
CA VAL A 160 6.19 7.31 -24.89
C VAL A 160 6.83 5.98 -24.48
N LYS A 161 6.94 5.74 -23.17
CA LYS A 161 7.68 4.59 -22.61
C LYS A 161 6.84 3.35 -22.37
N GLY A 162 5.53 3.48 -22.20
CA GLY A 162 4.64 2.36 -21.90
C GLY A 162 4.88 1.76 -20.50
N VAL A 163 4.84 0.43 -20.40
CA VAL A 163 5.06 -0.31 -19.14
C VAL A 163 6.55 -0.35 -18.82
N GLN A 164 6.91 0.02 -17.60
CA GLN A 164 8.29 0.02 -17.09
C GLN A 164 8.43 -1.00 -15.94
N ALA A 165 9.64 -1.31 -15.50
CA ALA A 165 9.92 -2.33 -14.48
C ALA A 165 9.04 -2.16 -13.22
N GLN A 166 9.00 -0.95 -12.65
CA GLN A 166 8.21 -0.66 -11.45
C GLN A 166 6.70 -0.70 -11.71
N THR A 167 6.27 -0.55 -12.97
CA THR A 167 4.86 -0.76 -13.33
C THR A 167 4.47 -2.21 -13.03
N HIS A 168 5.33 -3.21 -13.28
CA HIS A 168 5.03 -4.60 -12.95
C HIS A 168 4.82 -4.81 -11.45
N THR A 169 5.70 -4.26 -10.62
CA THR A 169 5.62 -4.41 -9.16
C THR A 169 4.30 -3.83 -8.65
N ILE A 170 3.97 -2.59 -9.03
CA ILE A 170 2.76 -1.94 -8.55
C ILE A 170 1.49 -2.59 -9.15
N TRP A 171 1.57 -3.09 -10.38
CA TRP A 171 0.47 -3.82 -11.01
C TRP A 171 0.18 -5.14 -10.28
N ARG A 172 1.21 -5.93 -9.97
CA ARG A 172 1.09 -7.16 -9.17
C ARG A 172 0.53 -6.89 -7.78
N GLN A 173 0.91 -5.78 -7.14
CA GLN A 173 0.34 -5.37 -5.85
C GLN A 173 -1.16 -5.06 -5.96
N ALA A 174 -1.56 -4.34 -7.02
CA ALA A 174 -2.96 -4.07 -7.29
C ALA A 174 -3.75 -5.36 -7.60
N ASP A 175 -3.17 -6.30 -8.35
CA ASP A 175 -3.76 -7.63 -8.63
C ASP A 175 -3.94 -8.44 -7.34
N ARG A 176 -2.94 -8.46 -6.46
CA ARG A 176 -2.97 -9.18 -5.17
C ARG A 176 -4.14 -8.76 -4.28
N TYR A 177 -4.44 -7.46 -4.25
CA TYR A 177 -5.58 -6.91 -3.51
C TYR A 177 -6.86 -6.80 -4.37
N GLY A 178 -6.78 -7.33 -5.61
CA GLY A 178 -7.84 -7.32 -6.60
C GLY A 178 -8.42 -5.94 -6.80
N VAL A 179 -7.62 -4.88 -6.94
CA VAL A 179 -8.07 -3.48 -7.08
C VAL A 179 -8.40 -3.17 -8.56
N PRO A 180 -9.67 -2.85 -8.90
CA PRO A 180 -10.07 -2.33 -10.20
C PRO A 180 -9.30 -1.08 -10.60
N ARG A 181 -8.96 -0.98 -11.89
CA ARG A 181 -8.07 0.07 -12.39
C ARG A 181 -8.62 0.75 -13.64
N ILE A 182 -8.26 2.00 -13.80
CA ILE A 182 -8.33 2.77 -15.05
C ILE A 182 -6.91 3.08 -15.47
N VAL A 183 -6.57 2.90 -16.74
CA VAL A 183 -5.28 3.31 -17.31
C VAL A 183 -5.39 4.72 -17.88
N TYR A 184 -4.42 5.56 -17.57
CA TYR A 184 -4.28 6.90 -18.12
C TYR A 184 -2.90 7.07 -18.76
N PHE A 185 -2.85 7.12 -20.09
CA PHE A 185 -1.64 7.44 -20.83
C PHE A 185 -1.40 8.95 -20.81
N ASN A 186 -0.44 9.37 -20.00
CA ASN A 186 -0.03 10.75 -19.83
C ASN A 186 1.11 11.11 -20.79
N LYS A 187 1.41 12.42 -20.90
CA LYS A 187 2.44 12.98 -21.78
C LYS A 187 2.20 12.77 -23.28
N MET A 188 0.93 12.79 -23.69
CA MET A 188 0.55 12.78 -25.12
C MET A 188 1.10 13.96 -25.93
N ASP A 189 1.67 14.97 -25.26
CA ASP A 189 2.33 16.12 -25.85
C ASP A 189 3.81 15.88 -26.24
N ARG A 190 4.36 14.69 -25.98
CA ARG A 190 5.74 14.32 -26.33
C ARG A 190 5.82 13.66 -27.71
N ASP A 191 7.00 13.77 -28.32
CA ASP A 191 7.33 13.00 -29.52
C ASP A 191 7.21 11.50 -29.23
N ASP A 192 6.77 10.74 -30.23
CA ASP A 192 6.52 9.31 -30.11
C ASP A 192 5.41 8.89 -29.12
N ALA A 193 4.64 9.81 -28.54
CA ALA A 193 3.51 9.42 -27.71
C ALA A 193 2.43 8.69 -28.53
N SER A 194 2.04 7.48 -28.10
CA SER A 194 0.98 6.69 -28.76
C SER A 194 0.21 5.83 -27.76
N ILE A 195 -1.12 5.94 -27.82
CA ILE A 195 -2.01 5.11 -27.01
C ILE A 195 -1.97 3.66 -27.48
N GLU A 196 -1.92 3.42 -28.79
CA GLU A 196 -1.91 2.09 -29.37
C GLU A 196 -0.66 1.29 -28.97
N ARG A 197 0.53 1.91 -29.04
CA ARG A 197 1.79 1.29 -28.57
C ARG A 197 1.78 1.07 -27.06
N GLY A 198 1.24 2.02 -26.30
CA GLY A 198 1.09 1.89 -24.85
C GLY A 198 0.22 0.69 -24.45
N MET A 199 -0.89 0.47 -25.17
CA MET A 199 -1.78 -0.68 -24.96
C MET A 199 -1.08 -2.00 -25.34
N GLN A 200 -0.40 -2.04 -26.48
CA GLN A 200 0.39 -3.22 -26.86
C GLN A 200 1.45 -3.56 -25.79
N SER A 201 2.09 -2.54 -25.21
CA SER A 201 3.03 -2.75 -24.09
C SER A 201 2.37 -3.34 -22.85
N LEU A 202 1.10 -3.04 -22.56
CA LEU A 202 0.35 -3.64 -21.45
C LEU A 202 0.03 -5.11 -21.75
N GLU A 203 -0.35 -5.43 -22.98
CA GLU A 203 -0.60 -6.79 -23.44
C GLU A 203 0.66 -7.65 -23.36
N GLU A 204 1.76 -7.21 -23.96
CA GLU A 204 3.00 -7.99 -24.07
C GLU A 204 3.73 -8.18 -22.73
N ARG A 205 3.78 -7.12 -21.90
CA ARG A 205 4.58 -7.14 -20.66
C ARG A 205 3.78 -7.59 -19.45
N LEU A 206 2.53 -7.14 -19.33
CA LEU A 206 1.69 -7.49 -18.16
C LEU A 206 0.72 -8.64 -18.45
N GLY A 207 0.58 -9.09 -19.69
CA GLY A 207 -0.37 -10.13 -20.07
C GLY A 207 -1.81 -9.67 -19.95
N VAL A 208 -2.07 -8.36 -20.16
CA VAL A 208 -3.39 -7.74 -19.98
C VAL A 208 -4.04 -7.54 -21.35
N ASP A 209 -4.99 -8.39 -21.71
CA ASP A 209 -5.69 -8.40 -23.01
C ASP A 209 -7.07 -7.72 -22.98
N ASN A 210 -7.58 -7.41 -21.80
CA ASN A 210 -8.92 -6.87 -21.59
C ASN A 210 -9.01 -5.33 -21.57
N LEU A 211 -8.20 -4.67 -22.40
CA LEU A 211 -8.11 -3.21 -22.47
C LEU A 211 -9.24 -2.61 -23.33
N LEU A 212 -9.96 -1.64 -22.75
CA LEU A 212 -11.02 -0.89 -23.43
C LEU A 212 -10.56 0.52 -23.75
N CYS A 213 -10.15 0.76 -24.99
CA CYS A 213 -9.83 2.11 -25.45
C CYS A 213 -11.10 2.97 -25.51
N LEU A 214 -11.20 4.00 -24.68
CA LEU A 214 -12.36 4.90 -24.64
C LEU A 214 -12.15 6.21 -25.40
N GLN A 215 -10.90 6.51 -25.77
CA GLN A 215 -10.52 7.81 -26.32
C GLN A 215 -9.59 7.72 -27.52
N ILE A 216 -9.80 8.60 -28.49
CA ILE A 216 -8.87 8.80 -29.62
C ILE A 216 -8.20 10.16 -29.48
N PRO A 217 -6.86 10.24 -29.48
CA PRO A 217 -6.16 11.52 -29.45
C PRO A 217 -6.35 12.32 -30.75
N ILE A 218 -6.52 13.64 -30.61
CA ILE A 218 -6.57 14.60 -31.71
C ILE A 218 -5.22 15.29 -31.81
N GLY A 219 -4.53 15.10 -32.94
CA GLY A 219 -3.13 15.50 -33.11
C GLY A 219 -2.15 14.58 -32.37
N ALA A 220 -0.86 14.91 -32.45
CA ALA A 220 0.23 14.19 -31.79
C ALA A 220 1.34 15.16 -31.38
N ALA A 221 2.12 14.79 -30.36
CA ALA A 221 3.24 15.58 -29.83
C ALA A 221 2.83 17.04 -29.56
N GLU A 222 3.60 18.02 -30.04
CA GLU A 222 3.29 19.44 -29.84
C GLU A 222 1.92 19.87 -30.38
N PHE A 223 1.41 19.17 -31.41
CA PHE A 223 0.11 19.43 -32.03
C PHE A 223 -1.05 18.69 -31.35
N PHE A 224 -0.81 17.97 -30.26
CA PHE A 224 -1.87 17.32 -29.48
C PHE A 224 -2.85 18.37 -28.96
N SER A 225 -4.07 18.40 -29.52
CA SER A 225 -5.05 19.45 -29.28
C SER A 225 -6.26 18.98 -28.48
N GLY A 226 -6.41 17.68 -28.24
CA GLY A 226 -7.56 17.16 -27.50
C GLY A 226 -7.80 15.66 -27.70
N MET A 227 -9.01 15.21 -27.40
CA MET A 227 -9.41 13.81 -27.54
C MET A 227 -10.87 13.68 -27.98
N ILE A 228 -11.21 12.53 -28.55
CA ILE A 228 -12.58 12.14 -28.88
C ILE A 228 -12.99 11.04 -27.92
N ASP A 229 -14.10 11.24 -27.21
CA ASP A 229 -14.79 10.20 -26.44
C ASP A 229 -15.61 9.34 -27.39
N ILE A 230 -15.25 8.06 -27.47
CA ILE A 230 -15.83 7.07 -28.37
C ILE A 230 -17.24 6.67 -27.89
N VAL A 231 -17.48 6.70 -26.57
CA VAL A 231 -18.75 6.30 -25.95
C VAL A 231 -19.81 7.37 -26.19
N GLU A 232 -19.47 8.63 -25.92
CA GLU A 232 -20.37 9.78 -26.07
C GLU A 232 -20.42 10.36 -27.49
N LYS A 233 -19.52 9.93 -28.39
CA LYS A 233 -19.36 10.48 -29.75
C LYS A 233 -19.08 11.99 -29.74
N LYS A 234 -18.27 12.46 -28.78
CA LYS A 234 -17.94 13.89 -28.56
C LYS A 234 -16.44 14.16 -28.64
N ALA A 235 -16.07 15.27 -29.28
CA ALA A 235 -14.71 15.79 -29.33
C ALA A 235 -14.50 16.85 -28.25
N TYR A 236 -13.44 16.69 -27.47
CA TYR A 236 -12.94 17.64 -26.49
C TYR A 236 -11.72 18.34 -27.08
N ASN A 237 -11.91 19.55 -27.59
CA ASN A 237 -10.85 20.36 -28.20
C ASN A 237 -10.37 21.44 -27.23
N TYR A 238 -9.06 21.59 -27.08
CA TYR A 238 -8.40 22.60 -26.25
C TYR A 238 -7.74 23.64 -27.16
N PRO A 239 -8.44 24.75 -27.48
CA PRO A 239 -8.06 25.63 -28.58
C PRO A 239 -6.80 26.47 -28.29
N LYS A 240 -6.44 26.68 -27.01
CA LYS A 240 -5.19 27.36 -26.62
C LYS A 240 -4.29 26.47 -25.78
N THR A 241 -2.98 26.68 -25.91
CA THR A 241 -1.98 26.16 -24.98
C THR A 241 -2.30 26.63 -23.56
N ASN A 242 -2.34 25.69 -22.61
CA ASN A 242 -2.67 25.89 -21.19
C ASN A 242 -4.12 26.27 -20.86
N GLU A 243 -5.04 26.19 -21.82
CA GLU A 243 -6.47 26.31 -21.52
C GLU A 243 -6.98 25.07 -20.79
N ILE A 244 -7.76 25.31 -19.74
CA ILE A 244 -8.25 24.25 -18.87
C ILE A 244 -9.56 23.71 -19.41
N ASP A 245 -10.47 24.58 -19.83
CA ASP A 245 -11.81 24.16 -20.24
C ASP A 245 -11.82 23.79 -21.74
N PRO A 246 -12.19 22.54 -22.08
CA PRO A 246 -12.32 22.14 -23.48
C PRO A 246 -13.58 22.73 -24.11
N SER A 247 -13.50 23.08 -25.40
CA SER A 247 -14.67 23.21 -26.26
C SER A 247 -15.16 21.82 -26.66
N ILE A 248 -16.42 21.52 -26.36
CA ILE A 248 -17.04 20.21 -26.62
C ILE A 248 -17.93 20.31 -27.86
N SER A 249 -17.77 19.39 -28.81
CA SER A 249 -18.56 19.32 -30.04
C SER A 249 -18.90 17.88 -30.41
N ASP A 250 -20.08 17.64 -30.98
CA ASP A 250 -20.46 16.32 -31.50
C ASP A 250 -19.60 15.92 -32.71
N VAL A 251 -19.21 14.64 -32.79
CA VAL A 251 -18.52 14.07 -33.95
C VAL A 251 -19.56 13.48 -34.90
N LYS A 252 -19.88 14.21 -35.98
CA LYS A 252 -20.90 13.86 -36.97
C LYS A 252 -20.27 13.45 -38.32
N PRO A 253 -21.03 12.81 -39.24
CA PRO A 253 -20.57 12.56 -40.60
C PRO A 253 -19.99 13.84 -41.24
N GLY A 254 -18.76 13.76 -41.74
CA GLY A 254 -18.01 14.92 -42.27
C GLY A 254 -16.92 15.47 -41.34
N HIS A 255 -16.86 15.03 -40.07
CA HIS A 255 -15.73 15.33 -39.20
C HIS A 255 -14.50 14.49 -39.58
N ALA A 256 -13.29 15.08 -39.50
CA ALA A 256 -12.04 14.43 -39.96
C ALA A 256 -11.74 13.07 -39.30
N TYR A 257 -12.22 12.89 -38.06
CA TYR A 257 -12.02 11.66 -37.27
C TYR A 257 -13.26 10.75 -37.22
N TYR A 258 -14.33 11.06 -37.96
CA TYR A 258 -15.59 10.33 -37.87
C TYR A 258 -15.42 8.83 -38.18
N GLU A 259 -14.75 8.50 -39.29
CA GLU A 259 -14.53 7.10 -39.70
C GLU A 259 -13.66 6.34 -38.68
N LYS A 260 -12.57 6.98 -38.19
CA LYS A 260 -11.70 6.39 -37.16
C LYS A 260 -12.48 6.13 -35.87
N MET A 261 -13.35 7.06 -35.47
CA MET A 261 -14.21 6.91 -34.29
C MET A 261 -15.22 5.78 -34.43
N MET A 262 -15.91 5.68 -35.58
CA MET A 262 -16.89 4.60 -35.81
C MET A 262 -16.23 3.23 -35.76
N LYS A 263 -15.07 3.06 -36.40
CA LYS A 263 -14.31 1.80 -36.34
C LYS A 263 -13.86 1.45 -34.92
N ALA A 264 -13.33 2.42 -34.18
CA ALA A 264 -12.91 2.19 -32.79
C ALA A 264 -14.10 1.89 -31.86
N ARG A 265 -15.28 2.46 -32.16
CA ARG A 265 -16.51 2.17 -31.42
C ARG A 265 -16.99 0.74 -31.69
N GLU A 266 -16.96 0.29 -32.94
CA GLU A 266 -17.30 -1.09 -33.30
C GLU A 266 -16.39 -2.09 -32.56
N GLU A 267 -15.08 -1.83 -32.53
CA GLU A 267 -14.13 -2.65 -31.76
C GLU A 267 -14.43 -2.64 -30.26
N LEU A 268 -14.73 -1.46 -29.68
CA LEU A 268 -15.10 -1.33 -28.28
C LEU A 268 -16.38 -2.12 -27.94
N LEU A 269 -17.40 -2.03 -28.79
CA LEU A 269 -18.67 -2.75 -28.59
C LEU A 269 -18.48 -4.26 -28.74
N SER A 270 -17.65 -4.71 -29.69
CA SER A 270 -17.29 -6.12 -29.83
C SER A 270 -16.62 -6.66 -28.56
N LYS A 271 -15.61 -5.94 -28.02
CA LYS A 271 -14.92 -6.34 -26.78
C LYS A 271 -15.85 -6.36 -25.56
N LEU A 272 -16.82 -5.44 -25.50
CA LEU A 272 -17.83 -5.44 -24.43
C LEU A 272 -18.81 -6.61 -24.56
N ALA A 273 -19.19 -6.95 -25.79
CA ALA A 273 -20.07 -8.07 -26.08
C ALA A 273 -19.46 -9.42 -25.67
N ASP A 274 -18.14 -9.58 -25.73
CA ASP A 274 -17.46 -10.82 -25.30
C ASP A 274 -17.63 -11.13 -23.79
N HIS A 275 -18.00 -10.15 -22.97
CA HIS A 275 -18.06 -10.27 -21.52
C HIS A 275 -19.38 -9.84 -20.87
N ASP A 276 -20.32 -9.24 -21.61
CA ASP A 276 -21.60 -8.75 -21.08
C ASP A 276 -22.77 -9.09 -22.02
N ASP A 277 -23.56 -10.11 -21.66
CA ASP A 277 -24.72 -10.56 -22.43
C ASP A 277 -25.74 -9.45 -22.70
N ARG A 278 -25.86 -8.46 -21.79
CA ARG A 278 -26.79 -7.34 -21.97
C ARG A 278 -26.37 -6.43 -23.12
N VAL A 279 -25.06 -6.34 -23.38
CA VAL A 279 -24.54 -5.60 -24.53
C VAL A 279 -24.82 -6.37 -25.81
N ILE A 280 -24.69 -7.70 -25.82
CA ILE A 280 -25.04 -8.54 -26.99
C ILE A 280 -26.50 -8.33 -27.38
N GLU A 281 -27.42 -8.43 -26.41
CA GLU A 281 -28.85 -8.25 -26.63
C GLU A 281 -29.15 -6.85 -27.19
N ALA A 282 -28.63 -5.81 -26.54
CA ALA A 282 -28.88 -4.43 -26.95
C ALA A 282 -28.23 -4.09 -28.29
N TYR A 283 -27.04 -4.61 -28.58
CA TYR A 283 -26.37 -4.42 -29.87
C TYR A 283 -27.12 -5.14 -31.01
N SER A 284 -27.70 -6.31 -30.75
CA SER A 284 -28.52 -7.03 -31.73
C SER A 284 -29.81 -6.28 -32.08
N GLU A 285 -30.38 -5.53 -31.13
CA GLU A 285 -31.59 -4.72 -31.33
C GLU A 285 -31.32 -3.36 -32.00
N PHE A 286 -30.28 -2.65 -31.55
CA PHE A 286 -30.04 -1.24 -31.91
C PHE A 286 -28.82 -1.02 -32.83
N GLY A 287 -27.98 -2.03 -33.04
CA GLY A 287 -26.72 -1.90 -33.77
C GLY A 287 -25.81 -0.81 -33.19
N ASP A 288 -25.16 -0.03 -34.07
CA ASP A 288 -24.24 1.07 -33.71
C ASP A 288 -24.90 2.29 -33.04
N ASP A 289 -26.25 2.34 -33.06
CA ASP A 289 -27.06 3.38 -32.44
C ASP A 289 -27.41 3.05 -30.97
N LEU A 290 -26.72 2.07 -30.38
CA LEU A 290 -26.81 1.74 -28.96
C LEU A 290 -26.59 2.98 -28.08
N ASP A 291 -27.49 3.16 -27.11
CA ASP A 291 -27.45 4.27 -26.16
C ASP A 291 -26.18 4.23 -25.29
N SER A 292 -25.53 5.39 -25.16
CA SER A 292 -24.28 5.53 -24.41
C SER A 292 -24.43 5.13 -22.94
N SER A 293 -25.63 5.23 -22.36
CA SER A 293 -25.87 4.85 -20.97
C SER A 293 -25.68 3.35 -20.73
N ILE A 294 -26.12 2.50 -21.67
CA ILE A 294 -25.97 1.05 -21.60
C ILE A 294 -24.48 0.67 -21.67
N VAL A 295 -23.75 1.34 -22.57
CA VAL A 295 -22.29 1.16 -22.72
C VAL A 295 -21.56 1.56 -21.44
N HIS A 296 -21.89 2.71 -20.85
CA HIS A 296 -21.30 3.15 -19.58
C HIS A 296 -21.57 2.17 -18.43
N ASP A 297 -22.80 1.65 -18.33
CA ASP A 297 -23.18 0.70 -17.30
C ASP A 297 -22.45 -0.65 -17.46
N ALA A 298 -22.21 -1.09 -18.70
CA ALA A 298 -21.42 -2.28 -19.00
C ALA A 298 -19.94 -2.09 -18.61
N ILE A 299 -19.32 -0.98 -19.04
CA ILE A 299 -17.94 -0.65 -18.69
C ILE A 299 -17.77 -0.65 -17.17
N ARG A 300 -18.69 -0.01 -16.41
CA ARG A 300 -18.63 0.03 -14.94
C ARG A 300 -18.67 -1.37 -14.32
N ARG A 301 -19.61 -2.23 -14.75
CA ARG A 301 -19.72 -3.61 -14.25
C ARG A 301 -18.44 -4.40 -14.47
N LEU A 302 -17.96 -4.42 -15.71
CA LEU A 302 -16.77 -5.16 -16.09
C LEU A 302 -15.50 -4.61 -15.42
N THR A 303 -15.42 -3.30 -15.22
CA THR A 303 -14.31 -2.67 -14.46
C THR A 303 -14.33 -3.12 -13.01
N ALA A 304 -15.48 -3.08 -12.33
CA ALA A 304 -15.60 -3.50 -10.93
C ALA A 304 -15.26 -4.98 -10.73
N GLU A 305 -15.59 -5.83 -11.70
CA GLU A 305 -15.24 -7.26 -11.74
C GLU A 305 -13.80 -7.55 -12.19
N MET A 306 -13.03 -6.51 -12.57
CA MET A 306 -11.69 -6.61 -13.17
C MET A 306 -11.64 -7.44 -14.47
N LYS A 307 -12.77 -7.56 -15.16
CA LYS A 307 -12.87 -8.20 -16.48
C LYS A 307 -12.53 -7.26 -17.62
N ALA A 308 -12.53 -5.95 -17.38
CA ALA A 308 -12.12 -4.97 -18.38
C ALA A 308 -11.43 -3.78 -17.72
N ILE A 309 -10.50 -3.16 -18.45
CA ILE A 309 -9.73 -2.01 -17.96
C ILE A 309 -9.94 -0.82 -18.90
N PRO A 310 -10.65 0.24 -18.46
CA PRO A 310 -10.82 1.45 -19.25
C PRO A 310 -9.48 2.16 -19.48
N VAL A 311 -9.22 2.55 -20.73
CA VAL A 311 -8.01 3.26 -21.14
C VAL A 311 -8.37 4.66 -21.64
N LEU A 312 -7.74 5.66 -21.04
CA LEU A 312 -7.83 7.08 -21.39
C LEU A 312 -6.45 7.64 -21.69
N CYS A 313 -6.39 8.84 -22.28
CA CYS A 313 -5.14 9.52 -22.56
C CYS A 313 -5.19 11.01 -22.24
N GLY A 314 -4.05 11.68 -22.19
CA GLY A 314 -3.97 13.13 -22.10
C GLY A 314 -2.58 13.66 -21.77
N SER A 315 -2.53 14.92 -21.35
CA SER A 315 -1.29 15.57 -20.97
C SER A 315 -1.55 16.46 -19.74
N SER A 316 -1.18 15.96 -18.56
CA SER A 316 -1.28 16.68 -17.29
C SER A 316 -0.43 17.95 -17.26
N PHE A 317 0.68 17.98 -18.00
CA PHE A 317 1.54 19.16 -18.15
C PHE A 317 0.83 20.30 -18.89
N LYS A 318 0.32 20.02 -20.11
CA LYS A 318 -0.49 20.98 -20.90
C LYS A 318 -1.94 21.17 -20.41
N LYS A 319 -2.33 20.53 -19.30
CA LYS A 319 -3.67 20.62 -18.66
C LYS A 319 -4.82 20.07 -19.53
N LYS A 320 -4.55 19.05 -20.35
CA LYS A 320 -5.51 18.45 -21.29
C LYS A 320 -5.88 17.03 -20.84
N GLY A 321 -7.17 16.70 -20.82
CA GLY A 321 -7.65 15.34 -20.54
C GLY A 321 -7.93 14.99 -19.08
N ILE A 322 -7.73 15.93 -18.14
CA ILE A 322 -7.95 15.67 -16.71
C ILE A 322 -9.45 15.64 -16.37
N GLN A 323 -10.29 16.48 -16.98
CA GLN A 323 -11.74 16.45 -16.73
C GLN A 323 -12.38 15.13 -17.17
N PRO A 324 -12.13 14.63 -18.41
CA PRO A 324 -12.60 13.31 -18.80
C PRO A 324 -12.10 12.19 -17.88
N LEU A 325 -10.85 12.28 -17.39
CA LEU A 325 -10.32 11.34 -16.41
C LEU A 325 -11.10 11.39 -15.08
N MET A 326 -11.38 12.57 -14.54
CA MET A 326 -12.18 12.72 -13.31
C MET A 326 -13.62 12.23 -13.49
N GLU A 327 -14.21 12.44 -14.67
CA GLU A 327 -15.52 11.88 -15.03
C GLU A 327 -15.46 10.34 -15.05
N ALA A 328 -14.46 9.76 -15.70
CA ALA A 328 -14.23 8.31 -15.74
C ALA A 328 -14.03 7.72 -14.34
N ILE A 329 -13.29 8.39 -13.45
CA ILE A 329 -13.12 7.98 -12.04
C ILE A 329 -14.48 7.87 -11.35
N THR A 330 -15.32 8.90 -11.43
CA THR A 330 -16.63 8.86 -10.76
C THR A 330 -17.58 7.83 -11.38
N ARG A 331 -17.46 7.58 -12.69
CA ARG A 331 -18.37 6.73 -13.45
C ARG A 331 -17.99 5.24 -13.41
N TYR A 332 -16.71 4.90 -13.59
CA TYR A 332 -16.28 3.51 -13.77
C TYR A 332 -15.60 2.90 -12.54
N LEU A 333 -14.89 3.68 -11.71
CA LEU A 333 -14.30 3.10 -10.50
C LEU A 333 -15.40 2.66 -9.50
N PRO A 334 -15.15 1.57 -8.77
CA PRO A 334 -16.10 1.03 -7.80
C PRO A 334 -16.27 1.97 -6.61
N SER A 335 -17.44 1.86 -5.98
CA SER A 335 -17.68 2.35 -4.63
C SER A 335 -17.33 1.26 -3.60
N PRO A 336 -17.22 1.60 -2.29
CA PRO A 336 -17.00 0.61 -1.24
C PRO A 336 -17.98 -0.58 -1.23
N VAL A 337 -19.22 -0.40 -1.73
CA VAL A 337 -20.22 -1.47 -1.80
C VAL A 337 -20.07 -2.37 -3.02
N ASP A 338 -19.41 -1.88 -4.07
CA ASP A 338 -19.14 -2.67 -5.28
C ASP A 338 -17.95 -3.62 -5.07
N ARG A 339 -17.24 -3.49 -3.94
CA ARG A 339 -16.08 -4.31 -3.58
C ARG A 339 -16.52 -5.57 -2.85
N PRO A 340 -15.83 -6.70 -3.07
CA PRO A 340 -16.03 -7.87 -2.23
C PRO A 340 -15.71 -7.52 -0.76
N PRO A 341 -16.55 -7.93 0.20
CA PRO A 341 -16.29 -7.69 1.61
C PRO A 341 -14.94 -8.27 2.06
N ILE A 342 -14.28 -7.59 2.99
CA ILE A 342 -12.96 -8.03 3.48
C ILE A 342 -13.10 -9.29 4.31
N VAL A 343 -12.21 -10.25 4.04
CA VAL A 343 -12.02 -11.45 4.85
C VAL A 343 -11.04 -11.13 5.98
N ALA A 344 -11.51 -11.27 7.22
CA ALA A 344 -10.72 -11.11 8.43
C ALA A 344 -10.35 -12.47 9.03
N HIS A 345 -9.23 -12.49 9.75
CA HIS A 345 -8.85 -13.65 10.55
C HIS A 345 -9.47 -13.53 11.94
N ASP A 346 -9.99 -14.64 12.42
CA ASP A 346 -10.59 -14.72 13.74
C ASP A 346 -9.51 -14.66 14.82
N TYR A 347 -9.58 -13.63 15.67
CA TYR A 347 -8.73 -13.48 16.84
C TYR A 347 -9.53 -13.76 18.11
N ILE A 348 -8.98 -14.62 18.96
CA ILE A 348 -9.56 -14.99 20.25
C ILE A 348 -8.78 -14.25 21.34
N ILE A 349 -9.49 -13.40 22.06
CA ILE A 349 -8.99 -12.79 23.30
C ILE A 349 -9.14 -13.86 24.40
N ASP A 350 -8.06 -14.22 25.09
CA ASP A 350 -7.99 -15.19 26.22
C ASP A 350 -7.63 -16.68 25.91
N GLY A 351 -6.80 -16.97 24.89
CA GLY A 351 -5.94 -18.17 24.87
C GLY A 351 -6.60 -19.56 24.74
N ARG A 352 -7.92 -19.68 24.52
CA ARG A 352 -8.61 -20.97 24.33
C ARG A 352 -8.92 -21.27 22.85
N ALA A 353 -8.06 -22.13 22.29
CA ALA A 353 -8.21 -23.05 21.16
C ALA A 353 -8.37 -22.56 19.70
N GLN A 354 -7.47 -23.13 18.87
CA GLN A 354 -7.47 -23.45 17.43
C GLN A 354 -7.78 -22.37 16.37
N LEU A 355 -6.74 -22.07 15.58
CA LEU A 355 -6.76 -21.34 14.32
C LEU A 355 -7.68 -21.97 13.26
N LYS A 356 -8.20 -21.10 12.38
CA LYS A 356 -8.76 -21.32 11.02
C LYS A 356 -10.28 -21.20 10.85
N THR A 357 -10.88 -20.10 11.32
CA THR A 357 -12.11 -19.58 10.68
C THR A 357 -11.89 -18.15 10.18
N THR A 358 -12.48 -17.86 9.03
CA THR A 358 -12.43 -16.56 8.37
C THR A 358 -13.78 -15.87 8.54
N THR A 359 -13.79 -14.64 9.05
CA THR A 359 -15.01 -13.83 9.18
C THR A 359 -15.07 -12.82 8.04
N VAL A 360 -16.22 -12.77 7.36
CA VAL A 360 -16.50 -11.75 6.34
C VAL A 360 -16.97 -10.47 7.02
N VAL A 361 -16.33 -9.33 6.72
CA VAL A 361 -16.66 -8.02 7.26
C VAL A 361 -17.46 -7.25 6.21
N GLU A 362 -18.79 -7.33 6.31
CA GLU A 362 -19.69 -6.61 5.42
C GLU A 362 -19.78 -5.11 5.78
N PRO A 363 -19.92 -4.22 4.77
CA PRO A 363 -20.05 -2.79 4.99
C PRO A 363 -21.43 -2.45 5.56
N ASN A 364 -21.57 -2.58 6.88
CA ASN A 364 -22.82 -2.29 7.59
C ASN A 364 -22.62 -1.21 8.66
N ILE A 365 -23.45 -0.15 8.60
CA ILE A 365 -23.38 0.99 9.53
C ILE A 365 -23.86 0.66 10.95
N THR A 366 -24.77 -0.31 11.09
CA THR A 366 -25.40 -0.67 12.38
C THR A 366 -24.56 -1.66 13.19
N GLU A 367 -23.60 -2.29 12.55
CA GLU A 367 -22.72 -3.26 13.19
C GLU A 367 -21.59 -2.60 14.00
N PRO A 368 -20.96 -3.35 14.93
CA PRO A 368 -19.81 -2.86 15.67
C PRO A 368 -18.69 -2.38 14.75
N LEU A 369 -18.07 -1.27 15.15
CA LEU A 369 -16.96 -0.66 14.42
C LEU A 369 -15.84 -1.67 14.15
N SER A 370 -15.41 -1.72 12.88
CA SER A 370 -14.16 -2.34 12.46
C SER A 370 -13.47 -1.40 11.47
N ALA A 371 -12.29 -0.94 11.82
CA ALA A 371 -11.51 -0.02 11.02
C ALA A 371 -10.03 -0.42 11.00
N LEU A 372 -9.36 -0.13 9.88
CA LEU A 372 -7.93 -0.35 9.71
C LEU A 372 -7.19 0.99 9.80
N ALA A 373 -6.21 1.08 10.70
CA ALA A 373 -5.24 2.17 10.68
C ALA A 373 -4.20 1.87 9.59
N PHE A 374 -4.22 2.61 8.49
CA PHE A 374 -3.34 2.32 7.33
C PHE A 374 -2.18 3.29 7.18
N LYS A 375 -2.24 4.45 7.84
CA LYS A 375 -1.15 5.40 7.89
C LYS A 375 -1.15 6.11 9.24
N VAL A 376 0.02 6.26 9.85
CA VAL A 376 0.23 7.08 11.05
C VAL A 376 1.22 8.18 10.68
N VAL A 377 0.95 9.41 11.13
CA VAL A 377 1.82 10.58 10.96
C VAL A 377 1.89 11.31 12.28
N HIS A 378 3.09 11.56 12.76
CA HIS A 378 3.32 12.35 13.97
C HIS A 378 3.51 13.83 13.58
N ASP A 379 2.50 14.64 13.87
CA ASP A 379 2.57 16.10 13.75
C ASP A 379 3.09 16.71 15.07
N LEU A 380 4.10 17.57 15.01
CA LEU A 380 4.71 18.16 16.21
C LEU A 380 3.74 18.99 17.07
N LYS A 381 2.66 19.53 16.48
CA LYS A 381 1.66 20.36 17.18
C LYS A 381 0.44 19.56 17.61
N ARG A 382 0.03 18.58 16.81
CA ARG A 382 -1.22 17.81 16.99
C ARG A 382 -0.99 16.40 17.55
N GLY A 383 0.26 15.95 17.63
CA GLY A 383 0.66 14.60 18.02
C GLY A 383 0.36 13.58 16.93
N ASN A 384 0.15 12.33 17.35
CA ASN A 384 -0.14 11.23 16.44
C ASN A 384 -1.49 11.40 15.74
N MET A 385 -1.42 11.54 14.42
CA MET A 385 -2.52 11.51 13.49
C MET A 385 -2.61 10.14 12.83
N VAL A 386 -3.71 9.44 13.03
CA VAL A 386 -3.89 8.08 12.54
C VAL A 386 -4.98 8.07 11.47
N TYR A 387 -4.60 7.77 10.25
CA TYR A 387 -5.49 7.65 9.11
C TYR A 387 -6.13 6.28 9.12
N VAL A 388 -7.46 6.27 9.08
CA VAL A 388 -8.26 5.05 9.19
C VAL A 388 -9.20 4.89 8.02
N ARG A 389 -9.38 3.64 7.63
CA ARG A 389 -10.40 3.17 6.69
C ARG A 389 -11.51 2.46 7.49
N VAL A 390 -12.75 2.95 7.40
CA VAL A 390 -13.88 2.34 8.10
C VAL A 390 -14.51 1.26 7.23
N TYR A 391 -14.39 -0.01 7.62
CA TYR A 391 -15.01 -1.12 6.90
C TYR A 391 -16.39 -1.48 7.44
N ARG A 392 -16.67 -1.17 8.70
CA ARG A 392 -17.94 -1.45 9.33
C ARG A 392 -18.21 -0.49 10.48
N GLY A 393 -19.47 -0.17 10.74
CA GLY A 393 -19.89 0.73 11.81
C GLY A 393 -19.59 2.20 11.50
N SER A 394 -19.32 2.97 12.56
CA SER A 394 -19.06 4.41 12.47
C SER A 394 -18.20 4.91 13.63
N PHE A 395 -17.42 5.97 13.39
CA PHE A 395 -16.72 6.70 14.45
C PHE A 395 -17.47 7.96 14.84
N HIS A 396 -17.32 8.34 16.11
CA HIS A 396 -17.80 9.60 16.67
C HIS A 396 -16.73 10.19 17.60
N CYS A 397 -16.67 11.52 17.69
CA CYS A 397 -15.75 12.19 18.61
C CYS A 397 -15.95 11.70 20.06
N GLY A 398 -14.85 11.47 20.78
CA GLY A 398 -14.88 10.98 22.17
C GLY A 398 -15.05 9.46 22.32
N MET A 399 -15.21 8.71 21.22
CA MET A 399 -15.39 7.25 21.27
C MET A 399 -14.18 6.54 21.88
N LYS A 400 -14.44 5.53 22.72
CA LYS A 400 -13.43 4.62 23.25
C LYS A 400 -13.23 3.44 22.30
N LEU A 401 -11.98 3.21 21.94
CA LEU A 401 -11.55 2.17 21.02
C LEU A 401 -10.70 1.12 21.73
N TYR A 402 -10.50 0.01 21.06
CA TYR A 402 -9.58 -1.02 21.46
C TYR A 402 -8.77 -1.47 20.25
N ASN A 403 -7.46 -1.46 20.41
CA ASN A 403 -6.51 -1.92 19.42
C ASN A 403 -6.32 -3.43 19.63
N LEU A 404 -6.74 -4.23 18.64
CA LEU A 404 -6.68 -5.68 18.73
C LEU A 404 -5.24 -6.21 18.63
N ASN A 405 -4.41 -5.59 17.81
CA ASN A 405 -3.03 -6.02 17.58
C ASN A 405 -2.14 -5.76 18.81
N ARG A 406 -2.47 -4.75 19.61
CA ARG A 406 -1.66 -4.32 20.77
C ARG A 406 -2.29 -4.61 22.13
N HIS A 407 -3.53 -5.09 22.14
CA HIS A 407 -4.32 -5.35 23.36
C HIS A 407 -4.52 -4.13 24.27
N MET A 408 -4.55 -2.93 23.70
CA MET A 408 -4.63 -1.67 24.45
C MET A 408 -5.90 -0.87 24.12
N GLY A 409 -6.42 -0.19 25.15
CA GLY A 409 -7.52 0.76 25.00
C GLY A 409 -7.02 2.10 24.47
N GLU A 410 -7.76 2.67 23.53
CA GLU A 410 -7.45 3.95 22.89
C GLU A 410 -8.67 4.88 22.95
N ARG A 411 -8.49 6.19 22.72
CA ARG A 411 -9.60 7.15 22.74
C ARG A 411 -9.48 8.17 21.62
N VAL A 412 -10.56 8.37 20.89
CA VAL A 412 -10.65 9.42 19.85
C VAL A 412 -10.92 10.76 20.53
N ILE A 413 -10.02 11.72 20.35
CA ILE A 413 -10.20 13.10 20.82
C ILE A 413 -10.92 13.91 19.75
N ALA A 414 -10.44 13.83 18.51
CA ALA A 414 -11.02 14.55 17.38
C ALA A 414 -10.96 13.70 16.10
N LEU A 415 -11.90 13.98 15.19
CA LEU A 415 -11.96 13.45 13.83
C LEU A 415 -11.67 14.58 12.85
N MET A 416 -10.78 14.34 11.91
CA MET A 416 -10.38 15.30 10.89
C MET A 416 -10.58 14.71 9.51
N ARG A 417 -11.24 15.46 8.62
CA ARG A 417 -11.22 15.19 7.18
C ARG A 417 -10.02 15.91 6.57
N ILE A 418 -9.31 15.18 5.71
CA ILE A 418 -8.07 15.65 5.11
C ILE A 418 -8.40 16.37 3.80
N GLY A 419 -8.20 17.68 3.76
CA GLY A 419 -8.17 18.46 2.52
C GLY A 419 -6.73 18.71 2.08
N ALA A 420 -6.55 19.30 0.90
CA ALA A 420 -5.22 19.58 0.33
C ALA A 420 -4.47 20.67 1.13
N GLU A 421 -5.10 21.82 1.36
CA GLU A 421 -4.48 22.93 2.12
C GLU A 421 -4.88 22.91 3.61
N HIS A 422 -6.10 22.45 3.92
CA HIS A 422 -6.69 22.56 5.25
C HIS A 422 -7.41 21.28 5.68
N MET A 423 -7.20 20.89 6.94
CA MET A 423 -7.96 19.81 7.56
C MET A 423 -9.20 20.37 8.27
N THR A 424 -10.34 19.73 8.05
CA THR A 424 -11.62 20.15 8.64
C THR A 424 -12.05 19.20 9.74
N ALA A 425 -12.43 19.72 10.90
CA ALA A 425 -12.93 18.90 11.99
C ALA A 425 -14.34 18.41 11.66
N ILE A 426 -14.60 17.12 11.86
CA ILE A 426 -15.89 16.47 11.63
C ILE A 426 -16.37 15.79 12.91
N ASN A 427 -17.69 15.54 13.03
CA ASN A 427 -18.26 14.94 14.23
C ASN A 427 -18.40 13.41 14.15
N SER A 428 -18.53 12.88 12.94
CA SER A 428 -18.70 11.46 12.70
C SER A 428 -18.19 11.05 11.32
N ILE A 429 -17.82 9.79 11.18
CA ILE A 429 -17.54 9.17 9.89
C ILE A 429 -18.21 7.80 9.80
N LYS A 430 -18.74 7.49 8.61
CA LYS A 430 -19.51 6.27 8.33
C LYS A 430 -18.65 5.24 7.60
N VAL A 431 -19.18 4.04 7.49
CA VAL A 431 -18.60 2.93 6.71
C VAL A 431 -18.28 3.37 5.27
N GLY A 432 -17.14 2.89 4.75
CA GLY A 432 -16.70 3.16 3.38
C GLY A 432 -16.02 4.53 3.18
N ASP A 433 -15.75 5.29 4.24
CA ASP A 433 -15.05 6.58 4.17
C ASP A 433 -13.67 6.52 4.87
N ILE A 434 -12.82 7.53 4.63
CA ILE A 434 -11.47 7.68 5.18
C ILE A 434 -11.38 8.97 6.02
N CYS A 435 -10.72 8.93 7.19
CA CYS A 435 -10.41 10.13 7.97
C CYS A 435 -9.12 9.98 8.77
N ALA A 436 -8.64 11.10 9.31
CA ALA A 436 -7.60 11.13 10.31
C ALA A 436 -8.19 11.27 11.71
N LEU A 437 -7.75 10.41 12.63
CA LEU A 437 -8.09 10.41 14.04
C LEU A 437 -6.95 11.07 14.83
N ILE A 438 -7.31 11.89 15.83
CA ILE A 438 -6.35 12.50 16.76
C ILE A 438 -6.56 11.94 18.17
N GLY A 439 -5.46 11.68 18.88
CA GLY A 439 -5.45 11.38 20.31
C GLY A 439 -5.05 9.95 20.69
N MET A 440 -4.70 9.11 19.73
CA MET A 440 -4.26 7.74 19.97
C MET A 440 -2.74 7.66 20.12
N LYS A 441 -2.27 6.89 21.10
CA LYS A 441 -0.84 6.90 21.47
C LYS A 441 -0.05 5.71 20.94
N ASN A 442 -0.67 4.53 20.90
CA ASN A 442 0.03 3.26 20.64
C ASN A 442 -0.42 2.58 19.35
N VAL A 443 -1.20 3.28 18.51
CA VAL A 443 -1.65 2.75 17.23
C VAL A 443 -0.52 2.84 16.22
N HIS A 444 -0.23 1.72 15.57
CA HIS A 444 0.73 1.60 14.49
C HIS A 444 0.00 1.42 13.16
N THR A 445 0.73 1.68 12.08
CA THR A 445 0.27 1.33 10.73
C THR A 445 0.04 -0.17 10.60
N GLY A 446 -1.15 -0.57 10.16
CA GLY A 446 -1.62 -1.96 10.02
C GLY A 446 -2.53 -2.45 11.17
N ASP A 447 -2.73 -1.66 12.23
CA ASP A 447 -3.53 -2.08 13.38
C ASP A 447 -5.05 -2.05 13.10
N THR A 448 -5.77 -3.03 13.67
CA THR A 448 -7.24 -3.09 13.63
C THR A 448 -7.84 -2.43 14.88
N LEU A 449 -8.74 -1.47 14.65
CA LEU A 449 -9.44 -0.72 15.69
C LEU A 449 -10.92 -1.10 15.76
N ILE A 450 -11.39 -1.44 16.97
CA ILE A 450 -12.79 -1.74 17.26
C ILE A 450 -13.33 -0.88 18.41
N THR A 451 -14.65 -0.81 18.59
CA THR A 451 -15.23 -0.16 19.79
C THR A 451 -14.93 -0.97 21.06
N SER A 452 -14.46 -0.35 22.15
CA SER A 452 -14.10 -1.08 23.39
C SER A 452 -15.28 -1.84 24.02
N GLY A 453 -16.51 -1.32 23.87
CA GLY A 453 -17.73 -1.98 24.37
C GLY A 453 -17.99 -3.34 23.71
N SER A 454 -17.45 -3.56 22.50
CA SER A 454 -17.65 -4.79 21.75
C SER A 454 -16.81 -5.95 22.29
N ILE A 455 -15.72 -5.69 23.03
CA ILE A 455 -14.87 -6.71 23.66
C ILE A 455 -15.71 -7.69 24.51
N LYS A 456 -16.69 -7.18 25.27
CA LYS A 456 -17.57 -8.02 26.11
C LYS A 456 -18.50 -8.92 25.28
N LYS A 457 -18.94 -8.46 24.10
CA LYS A 457 -19.75 -9.25 23.16
C LYS A 457 -18.91 -10.32 22.46
N PHE A 458 -17.62 -10.04 22.24
CA PHE A 458 -16.68 -10.93 21.56
C PHE A 458 -15.98 -11.94 22.50
N LYS A 459 -16.21 -11.89 23.82
CA LYS A 459 -15.81 -13.00 24.71
C LYS A 459 -16.44 -14.36 24.33
N ARG A 460 -17.46 -14.37 23.46
CA ARG A 460 -18.19 -15.56 23.00
C ARG A 460 -18.21 -15.73 21.47
N LYS A 461 -17.65 -14.78 20.70
CA LYS A 461 -17.61 -14.80 19.23
C LYS A 461 -16.26 -14.28 18.76
N PRO A 462 -15.67 -14.84 17.70
CA PRO A 462 -14.38 -14.38 17.22
C PRO A 462 -14.40 -12.90 16.83
N VAL A 463 -13.31 -12.17 17.11
CA VAL A 463 -13.15 -10.79 16.65
C VAL A 463 -12.45 -10.81 15.29
N PRO A 464 -13.00 -10.14 14.26
CA PRO A 464 -12.30 -10.04 12.99
C PRO A 464 -11.08 -9.12 13.15
N ILE A 465 -9.88 -9.69 13.12
CA ILE A 465 -8.66 -8.94 12.85
C ILE A 465 -8.54 -8.81 11.34
N LEU A 466 -8.59 -7.57 10.86
CA LEU A 466 -8.29 -7.28 9.47
C LEU A 466 -6.83 -7.67 9.24
N PRO A 467 -6.49 -8.26 8.08
CA PRO A 467 -5.10 -8.64 7.80
C PRO A 467 -4.12 -7.48 8.09
N GLY A 468 -2.88 -7.76 8.44
CA GLY A 468 -1.88 -6.70 8.63
C GLY A 468 -1.31 -6.20 7.30
N VAL A 469 -0.39 -5.25 7.38
CA VAL A 469 0.52 -4.95 6.27
C VAL A 469 1.66 -5.97 6.37
N GLN A 470 1.94 -6.70 5.30
CA GLN A 470 3.16 -7.52 5.24
C GLN A 470 4.34 -6.58 5.00
N VAL A 471 5.29 -6.57 5.91
CA VAL A 471 6.46 -5.69 5.85
C VAL A 471 7.69 -6.55 5.67
N PRO A 472 8.48 -6.37 4.60
CA PRO A 472 9.71 -7.12 4.41
C PRO A 472 10.73 -6.76 5.50
N PRO A 473 11.68 -7.66 5.82
CA PRO A 473 12.70 -7.39 6.82
C PRO A 473 13.63 -6.25 6.35
N PRO A 474 14.12 -5.39 7.27
CA PRO A 474 15.06 -4.34 6.90
C PRO A 474 16.41 -4.95 6.47
N VAL A 475 17.05 -4.29 5.50
CA VAL A 475 18.29 -4.77 4.84
C VAL A 475 19.48 -3.84 5.07
N PHE A 476 19.24 -2.59 5.48
CA PHE A 476 20.27 -1.65 5.89
C PHE A 476 20.14 -1.28 7.36
N THR A 477 21.27 -0.95 7.98
CA THR A 477 21.35 -0.51 9.38
C THR A 477 22.36 0.63 9.53
N CYS A 478 22.09 1.60 10.39
CA CYS A 478 23.08 2.59 10.83
C CYS A 478 23.03 2.78 12.35
N ALA A 479 24.17 3.13 12.94
CA ALA A 479 24.25 3.49 14.36
C ALA A 479 23.75 4.92 14.56
N VAL A 480 22.99 5.16 15.63
CA VAL A 480 22.48 6.48 16.01
C VAL A 480 22.78 6.71 17.48
N GLU A 481 23.44 7.81 17.80
CA GLU A 481 23.79 8.16 19.18
C GLU A 481 23.34 9.59 19.48
N ALA A 482 22.77 9.81 20.65
CA ALA A 482 22.50 11.17 21.12
C ALA A 482 23.84 11.86 21.41
N LYS A 483 23.97 13.15 21.10
CA LYS A 483 25.19 13.91 21.41
C LYS A 483 25.49 13.96 22.91
N ASP A 484 24.43 13.99 23.73
CA ASP A 484 24.48 14.09 25.18
C ASP A 484 23.38 13.20 25.81
N GLU A 485 23.60 12.69 27.02
CA GLU A 485 22.65 11.83 27.76
C GLU A 485 21.28 12.50 27.98
N ALA A 486 21.27 13.82 28.18
CA ALA A 486 20.02 14.59 28.33
C ALA A 486 19.11 14.53 27.09
N LYS A 487 19.66 14.20 25.92
CA LYS A 487 18.95 14.15 24.63
C LYS A 487 18.53 12.74 24.25
N GLU A 488 18.98 11.73 24.98
CA GLU A 488 18.69 10.32 24.71
C GLU A 488 17.18 10.03 24.78
N ALA A 489 16.48 10.57 25.78
CA ALA A 489 15.03 10.41 25.89
C ALA A 489 14.27 11.00 24.68
N HIS A 490 14.77 12.11 24.12
CA HIS A 490 14.18 12.74 22.94
C HIS A 490 14.44 11.92 21.67
N LEU A 491 15.66 11.38 21.53
CA LEU A 491 16.01 10.45 20.45
C LEU A 491 15.12 9.20 20.48
N LEU A 492 14.99 8.54 21.64
CA LEU A 492 14.19 7.33 21.80
C LEU A 492 12.71 7.57 21.48
N ASN A 493 12.12 8.67 21.97
CA ASN A 493 10.73 9.02 21.65
C ASN A 493 10.55 9.31 20.15
N SER A 494 11.50 10.00 19.52
CA SER A 494 11.45 10.29 18.07
C SER A 494 11.53 9.00 17.24
N LEU A 495 12.42 8.08 17.61
CA LEU A 495 12.52 6.75 16.98
C LEU A 495 11.27 5.91 17.18
N GLU A 496 10.68 5.92 18.37
CA GLU A 496 9.42 5.22 18.65
C GLU A 496 8.29 5.75 17.76
N ASN A 497 8.21 7.07 17.57
CA ASN A 497 7.23 7.66 16.65
C ASN A 497 7.50 7.30 15.19
N LEU A 498 8.76 7.30 14.74
CA LEU A 498 9.11 6.86 13.39
C LEU A 498 8.73 5.39 13.14
N CYS A 499 8.94 4.50 14.12
CA CYS A 499 8.52 3.10 14.02
C CYS A 499 6.99 2.93 14.04
N LYS A 500 6.24 3.83 14.69
CA LYS A 500 4.77 3.85 14.65
C LYS A 500 4.24 4.22 13.28
N GLU A 501 4.89 5.19 12.63
CA GLU A 501 4.58 5.61 11.27
C GLU A 501 4.92 4.51 10.26
N ASP A 502 6.15 4.00 10.32
CA ASP A 502 6.67 3.02 9.39
C ASP A 502 7.17 1.74 10.08
N PRO A 503 6.38 0.64 10.09
CA PRO A 503 6.81 -0.65 10.64
C PRO A 503 8.00 -1.30 9.92
N SER A 504 8.43 -0.80 8.76
CA SER A 504 9.66 -1.26 8.10
C SER A 504 10.92 -0.66 8.72
N VAL A 505 10.76 0.39 9.53
CA VAL A 505 11.82 0.96 10.36
C VAL A 505 11.82 0.22 11.69
N GLN A 506 12.98 -0.31 12.05
CA GLN A 506 13.18 -1.00 13.33
C GLN A 506 14.38 -0.40 14.02
N TYR A 507 14.31 -0.23 15.33
CA TYR A 507 15.49 0.09 16.12
C TYR A 507 15.75 -1.00 17.17
N SER A 508 17.03 -1.19 17.48
CA SER A 508 17.50 -2.15 18.47
C SER A 508 18.78 -1.65 19.12
N THR A 509 19.02 -1.99 20.38
CA THR A 509 20.30 -1.73 21.02
C THR A 509 21.24 -2.91 20.79
N ASP A 510 22.43 -2.63 20.26
CA ASP A 510 23.50 -3.61 20.16
C ASP A 510 24.05 -3.92 21.56
N ARG A 511 24.12 -5.20 21.91
CA ARG A 511 24.51 -5.65 23.25
C ARG A 511 26.02 -5.66 23.46
N GLU A 512 26.81 -5.72 22.39
CA GLU A 512 28.28 -5.69 22.50
C GLU A 512 28.78 -4.25 22.65
N THR A 513 28.28 -3.36 21.81
CA THR A 513 28.73 -1.96 21.77
C THR A 513 27.89 -1.02 22.64
N GLY A 514 26.67 -1.43 23.01
CA GLY A 514 25.70 -0.56 23.67
C GLY A 514 25.04 0.47 22.75
N GLN A 515 25.39 0.49 21.46
CA GLN A 515 24.93 1.48 20.51
C GLN A 515 23.50 1.23 20.08
N LEU A 516 22.76 2.30 19.78
CA LEU A 516 21.44 2.19 19.19
C LEU A 516 21.59 2.04 17.67
N LEU A 517 20.98 1.00 17.12
CA LEU A 517 20.97 0.72 15.69
C LEU A 517 19.57 0.99 15.14
N ILE A 518 19.48 1.75 14.06
CA ILE A 518 18.26 1.91 13.27
C ILE A 518 18.40 1.16 11.95
N SER A 519 17.38 0.41 11.57
CA SER A 519 17.36 -0.42 10.37
C SER A 519 16.18 -0.06 9.46
N GLY A 520 16.40 -0.13 8.15
CA GLY A 520 15.42 0.21 7.13
C GLY A 520 15.59 -0.58 5.82
N MET A 521 14.73 -0.30 4.84
CA MET A 521 14.63 -1.07 3.58
C MET A 521 15.63 -0.66 2.50
N GLY A 522 16.20 0.54 2.56
CA GLY A 522 17.00 1.10 1.47
C GLY A 522 17.93 2.21 1.92
N GLU A 523 18.88 2.57 1.06
CA GLU A 523 19.81 3.69 1.27
C GLU A 523 19.05 5.01 1.38
N LEU A 524 18.19 5.29 0.39
CA LEU A 524 17.33 6.46 0.39
C LEU A 524 16.41 6.48 1.60
N HIS A 525 15.89 5.33 2.00
CA HIS A 525 14.98 5.20 3.12
C HIS A 525 15.66 5.62 4.43
N LEU A 526 16.89 5.14 4.70
CA LEU A 526 17.65 5.57 5.88
C LEU A 526 18.07 7.04 5.81
N ASP A 527 18.40 7.58 4.64
CA ASP A 527 18.69 9.00 4.46
C ASP A 527 17.50 9.88 4.85
N ILE A 528 16.29 9.51 4.46
CA ILE A 528 15.06 10.22 4.83
C ILE A 528 14.81 10.11 6.32
N ILE A 529 15.01 8.93 6.93
CA ILE A 529 14.82 8.80 8.37
C ILE A 529 15.83 9.65 9.13
N LYS A 530 17.09 9.68 8.68
CA LYS A 530 18.14 10.54 9.23
C LYS A 530 17.75 12.02 9.12
N ASP A 531 17.31 12.47 7.95
CA ASP A 531 16.86 13.84 7.74
C ASP A 531 15.67 14.17 8.65
N ARG A 532 14.68 13.27 8.77
CA ARG A 532 13.55 13.46 9.67
C ARG A 532 13.98 13.53 11.12
N LEU A 533 14.91 12.70 11.57
CA LEU A 533 15.45 12.76 12.93
C LEU A 533 16.14 14.11 13.19
N LEU A 534 17.04 14.52 12.30
CA LEU A 534 17.88 15.69 12.50
C LEU A 534 17.14 17.02 12.27
N ASN A 535 16.33 17.11 11.22
CA ASN A 535 15.72 18.36 10.77
C ASN A 535 14.24 18.46 11.19
N HIS A 536 13.45 17.40 11.04
CA HIS A 536 12.02 17.44 11.39
C HIS A 536 11.80 17.33 12.91
N TYR A 537 12.37 16.31 13.56
CA TYR A 537 12.29 16.16 15.01
C TYR A 537 13.31 17.03 15.76
N ASN A 538 14.25 17.66 15.05
CA ASN A 538 15.32 18.47 15.64
C ASN A 538 16.10 17.71 16.73
N VAL A 539 16.38 16.42 16.47
CA VAL A 539 17.16 15.58 17.38
C VAL A 539 18.65 15.81 17.14
N ASP A 540 19.32 16.23 18.20
CA ASP A 540 20.77 16.39 18.23
C ASP A 540 21.46 15.01 18.39
N ALA A 541 21.54 14.26 17.28
CA ALA A 541 22.15 12.95 17.22
C ALA A 541 23.28 12.86 16.19
N TRP A 542 24.24 11.97 16.43
CA TRP A 542 25.19 11.52 15.44
C TRP A 542 24.64 10.27 14.76
N VAL A 543 24.65 10.26 13.43
CA VAL A 543 24.26 9.10 12.63
C VAL A 543 25.50 8.57 11.93
N GLY A 544 25.84 7.33 12.26
CA GLY A 544 26.99 6.63 11.71
C GLY A 544 26.82 6.24 10.25
N LYS A 545 27.85 5.61 9.70
CA LYS A 545 27.81 5.11 8.33
C LYS A 545 26.78 3.99 8.20
N MET A 546 26.05 3.99 7.10
CA MET A 546 25.15 2.92 6.75
C MET A 546 25.95 1.64 6.45
N ARG A 547 25.44 0.51 6.96
CA ARG A 547 25.99 -0.83 6.79
C ARG A 547 24.89 -1.78 6.32
N VAL A 548 25.29 -2.86 5.67
CA VAL A 548 24.37 -3.95 5.29
C VAL A 548 24.01 -4.76 6.53
N SER A 549 22.73 -5.11 6.67
CA SER A 549 22.25 -5.97 7.74
C SER A 549 22.52 -7.44 7.39
N TYR A 550 23.60 -7.99 7.94
CA TYR A 550 23.92 -9.41 7.79
C TYR A 550 23.05 -10.27 8.72
N ARG A 551 22.86 -11.52 8.33
CA ARG A 551 22.23 -12.55 9.18
C ARG A 551 23.23 -13.67 9.45
N SER A 552 22.90 -14.50 10.42
CA SER A 552 23.69 -15.70 10.71
C SER A 552 22.82 -16.96 10.66
N THR A 553 23.40 -18.09 10.28
CA THR A 553 22.71 -19.38 10.27
C THR A 553 23.65 -20.52 10.71
N ILE A 554 23.06 -21.68 10.95
CA ILE A 554 23.76 -22.94 11.22
C ILE A 554 23.70 -23.84 9.99
N GLN A 555 24.67 -24.72 9.80
CA GLN A 555 24.60 -25.79 8.77
C GLN A 555 24.31 -27.16 9.35
N GLU A 556 24.59 -27.36 10.63
CA GLU A 556 24.46 -28.64 11.30
C GLU A 556 23.27 -28.65 12.25
N VAL A 557 22.72 -29.83 12.49
CA VAL A 557 21.69 -30.04 13.50
C VAL A 557 22.37 -30.11 14.86
N LEU A 558 21.93 -29.28 15.80
CA LEU A 558 22.43 -29.24 17.16
C LEU A 558 21.36 -29.74 18.12
N GLU A 559 21.75 -30.56 19.08
CA GLU A 559 20.84 -31.22 20.01
C GLU A 559 21.50 -31.24 21.40
N LYS A 560 20.88 -30.61 22.40
CA LYS A 560 21.45 -30.48 23.74
C LYS A 560 20.36 -30.44 24.79
N GLU A 561 20.66 -31.05 25.93
CA GLU A 561 19.92 -30.92 27.18
C GLU A 561 20.68 -29.98 28.10
N PHE A 562 19.99 -29.05 28.75
CA PHE A 562 20.62 -28.07 29.61
C PHE A 562 19.77 -27.79 30.85
N GLU A 563 20.37 -28.03 32.02
CA GLU A 563 19.82 -27.62 33.31
C GLU A 563 20.42 -26.28 33.73
N TYR A 564 19.56 -25.31 34.02
CA TYR A 564 19.97 -23.99 34.48
C TYR A 564 19.41 -23.69 35.87
N THR A 565 20.31 -23.42 36.81
CA THR A 565 19.95 -22.89 38.13
C THR A 565 20.14 -21.37 38.11
N TYR A 566 19.03 -20.63 38.25
CA TYR A 566 18.98 -19.18 38.29
C TYR A 566 18.74 -18.69 39.72
N GLU A 567 19.60 -17.81 40.23
CA GLU A 567 19.45 -17.24 41.57
C GLU A 567 18.98 -15.79 41.46
N LEU A 568 17.71 -15.54 41.80
CA LEU A 568 17.13 -14.19 41.87
C LEU A 568 16.67 -13.91 43.30
N THR A 569 17.09 -12.77 43.86
CA THR A 569 16.66 -12.30 45.19
C THR A 569 16.80 -13.36 46.31
N GLY A 570 17.86 -14.17 46.28
CA GLY A 570 18.12 -15.21 47.29
C GLY A 570 17.34 -16.52 47.12
N SER A 571 16.48 -16.65 46.10
CA SER A 571 15.81 -17.90 45.73
C SER A 571 16.50 -18.54 44.52
N LYS A 572 16.89 -19.82 44.65
CA LYS A 572 17.38 -20.63 43.52
C LYS A 572 16.19 -21.24 42.80
N GLN A 573 16.18 -21.11 41.49
CA GLN A 573 15.13 -21.61 40.60
C GLN A 573 15.78 -22.49 39.55
N ARG A 574 15.20 -23.65 39.28
CA ARG A 574 15.71 -24.61 38.30
C ARG A 574 14.82 -24.69 37.08
N ALA A 575 15.43 -24.94 35.93
CA ALA A 575 14.75 -25.24 34.69
C ALA A 575 15.65 -26.15 33.84
N SER A 576 15.14 -27.33 33.45
CA SER A 576 15.79 -28.18 32.45
C SER A 576 15.01 -28.12 31.15
N VAL A 577 15.72 -27.91 30.04
CA VAL A 577 15.13 -27.88 28.71
C VAL A 577 15.97 -28.71 27.77
N TRP A 578 15.27 -29.53 26.98
CA TRP A 578 15.86 -30.27 25.89
C TRP A 578 15.51 -29.58 24.56
N LEU A 579 16.52 -29.17 23.80
CA LEU A 579 16.35 -28.40 22.56
C LEU A 579 17.12 -28.99 21.38
N ARG A 580 16.46 -28.98 20.23
CA ARG A 580 17.05 -29.22 18.91
C ARG A 580 16.97 -27.97 18.05
N LEU A 581 18.10 -27.58 17.46
CA LEU A 581 18.21 -26.54 16.44
C LEU A 581 18.56 -27.21 15.11
N GLU A 582 17.82 -26.91 14.04
CA GLU A 582 18.12 -27.43 12.71
C GLU A 582 18.01 -26.33 11.64
N PRO A 583 18.86 -26.37 10.59
CA PRO A 583 18.74 -25.47 9.45
C PRO A 583 17.45 -25.75 8.68
N LEU A 584 16.85 -24.69 8.13
CA LEU A 584 15.64 -24.77 7.34
C LEU A 584 15.94 -24.26 5.94
N VAL A 585 15.86 -25.16 4.96
CA VAL A 585 15.90 -24.80 3.55
C VAL A 585 14.55 -24.20 3.19
N VAL A 586 14.49 -22.88 3.06
CA VAL A 586 13.28 -22.18 2.60
C VAL A 586 13.43 -21.95 1.11
N GLU A 587 12.63 -22.64 0.30
CA GLU A 587 12.46 -22.28 -1.10
C GLU A 587 11.60 -21.03 -1.17
N GLY A 588 12.20 -19.92 -1.60
CA GLY A 588 11.59 -18.63 -1.92
C GLY A 588 10.50 -18.15 -0.95
N ASP A 589 10.82 -17.36 0.07
CA ASP A 589 9.98 -16.19 0.34
C ASP A 589 10.51 -15.16 1.35
N ILE A 590 9.91 -13.99 1.17
CA ILE A 590 9.88 -12.78 1.99
C ILE A 590 9.10 -13.10 3.27
N GLY A 591 9.76 -13.57 4.33
CA GLY A 591 9.12 -13.79 5.63
C GLY A 591 10.06 -14.42 6.66
N GLU A 592 9.85 -14.12 7.95
CA GLU A 592 10.69 -14.63 9.04
C GLU A 592 10.67 -16.18 9.07
N SER A 593 11.72 -16.82 8.54
CA SER A 593 11.97 -18.26 8.68
C SER A 593 12.43 -18.61 10.11
N ARG A 594 11.57 -18.33 11.08
CA ARG A 594 11.72 -18.71 12.48
C ARG A 594 10.57 -19.63 12.82
N PHE A 595 10.81 -20.93 12.70
CA PHE A 595 9.83 -21.92 13.14
C PHE A 595 10.19 -22.38 14.55
N LEU A 596 9.28 -22.11 15.49
CA LEU A 596 9.33 -22.68 16.82
C LEU A 596 8.27 -23.77 16.94
N ASN A 597 8.70 -25.02 17.00
CA ASN A 597 7.84 -26.11 17.43
C ASN A 597 7.91 -26.17 18.97
N LEU A 598 6.79 -25.78 19.59
CA LEU A 598 6.62 -25.88 21.03
C LEU A 598 6.38 -27.34 21.43
N VAL A 599 6.74 -27.65 22.67
CA VAL A 599 6.69 -28.97 23.32
C VAL A 599 5.35 -29.69 23.06
N PRO A 600 5.37 -30.99 22.70
CA PRO A 600 4.17 -31.83 22.67
C PRO A 600 3.42 -31.80 24.02
N GLU A 601 2.09 -31.77 24.02
CA GLU A 601 1.31 -31.72 25.27
C GLU A 601 1.61 -32.89 26.22
N ASP A 602 1.97 -34.04 25.65
CA ASP A 602 2.35 -35.25 26.40
C ASP A 602 3.64 -35.10 27.23
N SER A 603 4.53 -34.17 26.86
CA SER A 603 5.78 -33.87 27.58
C SER A 603 5.60 -32.76 28.63
N MET A 604 4.37 -32.32 28.91
CA MET A 604 4.05 -31.29 29.90
C MET A 604 3.15 -31.81 31.04
N LEU A 605 3.05 -33.13 31.22
CA LEU A 605 2.17 -33.77 32.20
C LEU A 605 2.46 -33.35 33.65
N ASP A 606 3.72 -33.06 33.97
CA ASP A 606 4.16 -32.65 35.32
C ASP A 606 4.00 -31.13 35.57
N VAL A 607 3.55 -30.38 34.56
CA VAL A 607 3.29 -28.93 34.67
C VAL A 607 1.84 -28.69 35.08
N PRO A 608 1.57 -27.85 36.10
CA PRO A 608 0.20 -27.47 36.44
C PRO A 608 -0.57 -26.89 35.23
N PRO A 609 -1.80 -27.34 34.93
CA PRO A 609 -2.54 -26.94 33.72
C PRO A 609 -2.74 -25.43 33.56
N ASP A 610 -2.82 -24.71 34.68
CA ASP A 610 -2.93 -23.25 34.76
C ASP A 610 -1.65 -22.51 34.35
N LYS A 611 -0.48 -23.16 34.44
CA LYS A 611 0.83 -22.56 34.13
C LYS A 611 1.36 -22.88 32.73
N ILE A 612 0.76 -23.83 32.02
CA ILE A 612 1.22 -24.28 30.70
C ILE A 612 1.27 -23.12 29.69
N GLY A 613 0.28 -22.22 29.70
CA GLY A 613 0.22 -21.07 28.81
C GLY A 613 1.40 -20.11 29.02
N GLU A 614 1.60 -19.66 30.25
CA GLU A 614 2.68 -18.74 30.63
C GLU A 614 4.07 -19.33 30.34
N LEU A 615 4.23 -20.65 30.54
CA LEU A 615 5.46 -21.36 30.26
C LEU A 615 5.76 -21.43 28.75
N LYS A 616 4.77 -21.75 27.93
CA LYS A 616 4.91 -21.76 26.46
C LYS A 616 5.31 -20.39 25.93
N ASP A 617 4.71 -19.32 26.45
CA ASP A 617 5.07 -17.95 26.07
C ASP A 617 6.50 -17.60 26.51
N ALA A 618 6.90 -17.99 27.72
CA ALA A 618 8.26 -17.76 28.20
C ALA A 618 9.34 -18.51 27.41
N LEU A 619 9.09 -19.77 27.03
CA LEU A 619 9.97 -20.55 26.17
C LEU A 619 10.09 -19.89 24.79
N ARG A 620 8.96 -19.46 24.21
CA ARG A 620 8.94 -18.73 22.92
C ARG A 620 9.74 -17.44 22.98
N GLU A 621 9.50 -16.61 23.99
CA GLU A 621 10.26 -15.37 24.20
C GLU A 621 11.76 -15.65 24.36
N GLY A 622 12.14 -16.74 25.05
CA GLY A 622 13.53 -17.16 25.20
C GLY A 622 14.21 -17.45 23.86
N VAL A 623 13.57 -18.22 22.98
CA VAL A 623 14.09 -18.49 21.63
C VAL A 623 14.14 -17.22 20.79
N GLU A 624 13.04 -16.47 20.74
CA GLU A 624 12.93 -15.25 19.93
C GLU A 624 13.98 -14.20 20.30
N ASN A 625 14.29 -14.06 21.59
CA ASN A 625 15.30 -13.11 22.07
C ASN A 625 16.70 -13.41 21.51
N VAL A 626 17.08 -14.69 21.37
CA VAL A 626 18.36 -15.07 20.76
C VAL A 626 18.29 -15.01 19.25
N PHE A 627 17.15 -15.32 18.65
CA PHE A 627 16.97 -15.26 17.20
C PHE A 627 16.98 -13.83 16.66
N ARG A 628 16.57 -12.85 17.46
CA ARG A 628 16.70 -11.42 17.14
C ARG A 628 18.14 -10.91 17.31
N CYS A 629 18.89 -11.47 18.25
CA CYS A 629 20.27 -11.04 18.55
C CYS A 629 21.17 -12.27 18.67
N GLY A 630 21.72 -12.71 17.53
CA GLY A 630 22.63 -13.87 17.48
C GLY A 630 23.97 -13.57 18.17
N PRO A 631 24.78 -14.61 18.44
CA PRO A 631 26.03 -14.46 19.20
C PRO A 631 27.19 -13.86 18.40
N LEU A 632 27.07 -13.77 17.06
CA LEU A 632 28.09 -13.21 16.18
C LEU A 632 27.71 -11.77 15.79
N PHE A 633 28.39 -10.78 16.36
CA PHE A 633 28.17 -9.34 16.12
C PHE A 633 26.70 -8.88 16.27
N SER A 634 25.96 -9.54 17.17
CA SER A 634 24.51 -9.34 17.37
C SER A 634 23.65 -9.59 16.11
N PHE A 635 24.19 -10.21 15.05
CA PHE A 635 23.44 -10.46 13.81
C PHE A 635 22.29 -11.43 14.05
N PRO A 636 21.07 -11.11 13.59
CA PRO A 636 19.93 -11.98 13.82
C PRO A 636 20.11 -13.34 13.13
N LEU A 637 19.56 -14.39 13.76
CA LEU A 637 19.56 -15.73 13.21
C LEU A 637 18.45 -15.88 12.17
N HIS A 638 18.75 -16.56 11.06
CA HIS A 638 17.83 -16.77 9.95
C HIS A 638 17.90 -18.21 9.43
N GLY A 639 16.76 -18.74 8.96
CA GLY A 639 16.71 -20.09 8.40
C GLY A 639 16.94 -21.19 9.45
N ILE A 640 16.51 -20.99 10.69
CA ILE A 640 16.69 -21.97 11.78
C ILE A 640 15.33 -22.35 12.35
N ARG A 641 15.11 -23.66 12.53
CA ARG A 641 14.00 -24.20 13.31
C ARG A 641 14.48 -24.59 14.69
N ALA A 642 13.80 -24.07 15.72
CA ALA A 642 13.96 -24.52 17.09
C ALA A 642 12.82 -25.47 17.45
N THR A 643 13.16 -26.65 17.97
CA THR A 643 12.20 -27.62 18.48
C THR A 643 12.56 -27.96 19.91
N ILE A 644 11.67 -27.64 20.84
CA ILE A 644 11.80 -28.07 22.23
C ILE A 644 11.12 -29.43 22.33
N ARG A 645 11.89 -30.51 22.55
CA ARG A 645 11.28 -31.85 22.65
C ARG A 645 10.74 -32.12 24.05
N ASP A 646 11.46 -31.67 25.07
CA ASP A 646 11.14 -32.02 26.46
C ASP A 646 11.52 -30.90 27.43
N ILE A 647 10.84 -30.88 28.57
CA ILE A 647 11.10 -29.96 29.69
C ILE A 647 10.94 -30.67 31.02
N GLU A 648 11.82 -30.39 31.98
CA GLU A 648 11.61 -30.83 33.36
C GLU A 648 11.17 -29.65 34.22
N TYR A 649 9.99 -29.79 34.83
CA TYR A 649 9.41 -28.78 35.71
C TYR A 649 9.63 -29.15 37.18
N TYR A 650 10.20 -28.22 37.94
CA TYR A 650 10.44 -28.34 39.37
C TYR A 650 9.48 -27.41 40.14
N GLU A 651 9.26 -27.67 41.43
CA GLU A 651 8.40 -26.80 42.26
C GLU A 651 8.88 -25.34 42.30
N ASP A 652 10.19 -25.13 42.26
CA ASP A 652 10.86 -23.83 42.23
C ASP A 652 10.99 -23.22 40.82
N SER A 653 10.48 -23.88 39.77
CA SER A 653 10.56 -23.39 38.40
C SER A 653 9.64 -22.20 38.16
N THR A 654 10.16 -21.17 37.49
CA THR A 654 9.36 -20.02 37.05
C THR A 654 9.46 -19.80 35.54
N PRO A 655 8.49 -19.12 34.91
CA PRO A 655 8.58 -18.75 33.50
C PRO A 655 9.87 -17.99 33.15
N SER A 656 10.32 -17.09 34.04
CA SER A 656 11.57 -16.33 33.86
C SER A 656 12.83 -17.22 33.86
N ALA A 657 12.85 -18.27 34.67
CA ALA A 657 13.95 -19.24 34.70
C ALA A 657 14.04 -20.02 33.38
N PHE A 658 12.92 -20.50 32.85
CA PHE A 658 12.86 -21.18 31.55
C PHE A 658 13.25 -20.27 30.38
N ARG A 659 12.76 -19.03 30.35
CA ARG A 659 13.14 -18.01 29.35
C ARG A 659 14.65 -17.80 29.31
N SER A 660 15.27 -17.70 30.49
CA SER A 660 16.72 -17.51 30.64
C SER A 660 17.51 -18.77 30.30
N CYS A 661 17.02 -19.94 30.71
CA CYS A 661 17.62 -21.24 30.42
C CYS A 661 17.74 -21.47 28.91
N VAL A 662 16.62 -21.33 28.17
CA VAL A 662 16.60 -21.47 26.70
C VAL A 662 17.53 -20.45 26.04
N SER A 663 17.47 -19.19 26.48
CA SER A 663 18.32 -18.13 25.91
C SER A 663 19.81 -18.45 26.09
N LYS A 664 20.20 -19.00 27.24
CA LYS A 664 21.59 -19.37 27.52
C LYS A 664 22.01 -20.62 26.75
N MET A 665 21.17 -21.65 26.75
CA MET A 665 21.42 -22.91 26.05
C MET A 665 21.67 -22.67 24.56
N ILE A 666 20.81 -21.88 23.89
CA ILE A 666 21.00 -21.56 22.47
C ILE A 666 22.33 -20.83 22.25
N LYS A 667 22.66 -19.84 23.10
CA LYS A 667 23.93 -19.12 22.99
C LYS A 667 25.14 -20.02 23.14
N ASP A 668 25.12 -20.94 24.09
CA ASP A 668 26.23 -21.86 24.33
C ASP A 668 26.36 -22.89 23.19
N MET A 669 25.23 -23.44 22.69
CA MET A 669 25.22 -24.30 21.50
C MET A 669 25.81 -23.58 20.28
N LEU A 670 25.43 -22.33 20.04
CA LEU A 670 25.90 -21.56 18.88
C LEU A 670 27.35 -21.10 19.00
N LYS A 671 27.90 -20.95 20.22
CA LYS A 671 29.34 -20.66 20.43
C LYS A 671 30.23 -21.85 20.11
N GLU A 672 29.74 -23.05 20.37
CA GLU A 672 30.44 -24.31 20.04
C GLU A 672 30.34 -24.66 18.54
N THR A 673 29.49 -23.96 17.79
CA THR A 673 29.20 -24.24 16.38
C THR A 673 29.79 -23.19 15.45
N LYS A 674 30.25 -23.60 14.27
CA LYS A 674 30.67 -22.67 13.22
C LYS A 674 29.43 -22.03 12.57
N LEU A 675 29.20 -20.75 12.85
CA LEU A 675 28.14 -19.98 12.21
C LEU A 675 28.55 -19.51 10.82
N ILE A 676 27.56 -19.40 9.93
CA ILE A 676 27.74 -18.86 8.58
C ILE A 676 27.03 -17.52 8.49
N LEU A 677 27.73 -16.55 7.89
CA LEU A 677 27.19 -15.25 7.59
C LEU A 677 26.37 -15.32 6.30
N LEU A 678 25.22 -14.67 6.33
CA LEU A 678 24.35 -14.48 5.19
C LEU A 678 24.25 -12.99 4.84
N GLN A 679 24.22 -12.70 3.55
CA GLN A 679 24.01 -11.36 3.00
C GLN A 679 22.69 -11.30 2.24
N PRO A 680 22.00 -10.15 2.24
CA PRO A 680 20.85 -9.94 1.36
C PRO A 680 21.30 -9.91 -0.11
N ILE A 681 20.63 -10.74 -0.92
CA ILE A 681 20.72 -10.78 -2.37
C ILE A 681 19.49 -10.08 -2.94
N MET A 682 19.74 -9.17 -3.89
CA MET A 682 18.72 -8.39 -4.55
C MET A 682 18.47 -8.96 -5.94
N GLU A 683 17.21 -9.01 -6.35
CA GLU A 683 16.82 -9.13 -7.75
C GLU A 683 16.87 -7.72 -8.36
N VAL A 684 17.75 -7.52 -9.33
CA VAL A 684 18.03 -6.22 -9.94
C VAL A 684 17.60 -6.27 -11.40
N GLU A 685 16.80 -5.30 -11.81
CA GLU A 685 16.46 -5.09 -13.20
C GLU A 685 17.01 -3.73 -13.65
N VAL A 686 17.74 -3.68 -14.76
CA VAL A 686 18.32 -2.46 -15.30
C VAL A 686 17.87 -2.26 -16.73
N SER A 687 17.13 -1.17 -16.97
CA SER A 687 16.82 -0.70 -18.33
C SER A 687 17.93 0.24 -18.80
N VAL A 688 18.56 -0.09 -19.92
CA VAL A 688 19.71 0.61 -20.47
C VAL A 688 19.58 0.77 -21.98
N PRO A 689 19.91 1.94 -22.56
CA PRO A 689 20.05 2.08 -24.00
C PRO A 689 21.13 1.15 -24.57
N ALA A 690 20.93 0.67 -25.80
CA ALA A 690 21.84 -0.27 -26.45
C ALA A 690 23.29 0.24 -26.50
N ASP A 691 23.48 1.57 -26.60
CA ASP A 691 24.78 2.24 -26.65
C ASP A 691 25.60 2.10 -25.35
N HIS A 692 24.93 1.89 -24.22
CA HIS A 692 25.56 1.80 -22.89
C HIS A 692 25.43 0.41 -22.25
N PHE A 693 24.77 -0.52 -22.94
CA PHE A 693 24.53 -1.89 -22.47
C PHE A 693 25.80 -2.59 -21.99
N GLY A 694 26.89 -2.52 -22.78
CA GLY A 694 28.15 -3.20 -22.44
C GLY A 694 28.79 -2.70 -21.14
N ASN A 695 28.68 -1.40 -20.86
CA ASN A 695 29.23 -0.80 -19.64
C ASN A 695 28.48 -1.27 -18.39
N ILE A 696 27.15 -1.27 -18.46
CA ILE A 696 26.29 -1.71 -17.35
C ILE A 696 26.43 -3.22 -17.13
N LEU A 697 26.45 -4.01 -18.20
CA LEU A 697 26.62 -5.47 -18.11
C LEU A 697 27.95 -5.82 -17.42
N SER A 698 29.04 -5.15 -17.81
CA SER A 698 30.35 -5.36 -17.19
C SER A 698 30.40 -4.88 -15.73
N ASP A 699 29.73 -3.78 -15.37
CA ASP A 699 29.68 -3.32 -13.98
C ASP A 699 28.94 -4.34 -13.09
N LEU A 700 27.77 -4.80 -13.54
CA LEU A 700 26.98 -5.81 -12.84
C LEU A 700 27.74 -7.12 -12.67
N SER A 701 28.34 -7.66 -13.73
CA SER A 701 29.02 -8.96 -13.65
C SER A 701 30.36 -8.91 -12.94
N ASN A 702 31.20 -7.90 -13.23
CA ASN A 702 32.61 -7.90 -12.82
C ASN A 702 32.85 -7.12 -11.54
N VAL A 703 32.27 -5.92 -11.42
CA VAL A 703 32.49 -5.04 -10.26
C VAL A 703 31.58 -5.49 -9.12
N ARG A 704 30.31 -5.76 -9.44
CA ARG A 704 29.29 -6.08 -8.43
C ARG A 704 29.08 -7.56 -8.19
N ARG A 705 29.71 -8.42 -9.01
CA ARG A 705 29.63 -9.89 -8.90
C ARG A 705 28.18 -10.40 -8.98
N GLY A 706 27.35 -9.72 -9.76
CA GLY A 706 25.99 -10.11 -10.04
C GLY A 706 25.93 -11.31 -10.97
N ASN A 707 24.98 -12.21 -10.72
CA ASN A 707 24.65 -13.30 -11.62
C ASN A 707 23.53 -12.86 -12.56
N ILE A 708 23.82 -12.76 -13.86
CA ILE A 708 22.83 -12.31 -14.86
C ILE A 708 21.85 -13.44 -15.12
N SER A 709 20.57 -13.20 -14.88
CA SER A 709 19.50 -14.17 -15.10
C SER A 709 18.95 -14.09 -16.52
N ALA A 710 18.69 -12.88 -17.02
CA ALA A 710 18.13 -12.67 -18.35
C ALA A 710 18.57 -11.32 -18.96
N VAL A 711 18.51 -11.25 -20.29
CA VAL A 711 18.67 -10.00 -21.05
C VAL A 711 17.56 -9.94 -22.11
N ASP A 712 16.64 -9.01 -21.94
CA ASP A 712 15.48 -8.81 -22.81
C ASP A 712 15.62 -7.54 -23.65
N GLU A 713 14.93 -7.48 -24.80
CA GLU A 713 14.85 -6.28 -25.63
C GLU A 713 13.73 -5.34 -25.12
N GLY A 714 13.99 -4.03 -25.11
CA GLY A 714 13.02 -3.00 -24.76
C GLY A 714 11.99 -2.74 -25.88
N ILE A 715 10.88 -2.04 -25.56
CA ILE A 715 9.77 -1.71 -26.51
C ILE A 715 10.29 -0.96 -27.76
N ASN A 716 11.29 -0.09 -27.57
CA ASN A 716 12.07 0.42 -28.68
C ASN A 716 13.29 -0.49 -28.84
N THR A 717 13.57 -0.97 -30.05
CA THR A 717 14.76 -1.78 -30.44
C THR A 717 16.13 -1.14 -30.11
N LYS A 718 16.13 -0.03 -29.37
CA LYS A 718 17.27 0.74 -28.88
C LYS A 718 17.48 0.63 -27.36
N GLU A 719 16.63 -0.08 -26.61
CA GLU A 719 16.81 -0.33 -25.17
C GLU A 719 16.92 -1.83 -24.87
N LYS A 720 17.63 -2.17 -23.80
CA LYS A 720 17.82 -3.53 -23.29
C LYS A 720 17.53 -3.54 -21.79
N ILE A 721 16.90 -4.62 -21.34
CA ILE A 721 16.60 -4.85 -19.92
C ILE A 721 17.51 -5.98 -19.45
N ILE A 722 18.26 -5.76 -18.37
CA ILE A 722 19.15 -6.74 -17.75
C ILE A 722 18.56 -7.14 -16.40
N SER A 723 18.25 -8.42 -16.23
CA SER A 723 17.84 -9.00 -14.96
C SER A 723 19.03 -9.73 -14.32
N ALA A 724 19.30 -9.49 -13.05
CA ALA A 724 20.44 -10.07 -12.34
C ALA A 724 20.17 -10.25 -10.84
N GLU A 725 20.76 -11.28 -10.24
CA GLU A 725 20.84 -11.44 -8.79
C GLU A 725 22.15 -10.83 -8.29
N VAL A 726 22.11 -9.82 -7.42
CA VAL A 726 23.30 -9.07 -6.99
C VAL A 726 23.35 -8.93 -5.46
N PRO A 727 24.51 -9.14 -4.81
CA PRO A 727 24.67 -8.86 -3.39
C PRO A 727 24.44 -7.38 -3.06
N LEU A 728 23.62 -7.08 -2.04
CA LEU A 728 23.28 -5.69 -1.68
C LEU A 728 24.51 -4.84 -1.31
N ARG A 729 25.54 -5.46 -0.69
CA ARG A 729 26.80 -4.77 -0.36
C ARG A 729 27.45 -4.16 -1.60
N ALA A 730 27.37 -4.88 -2.72
CA ALA A 730 27.90 -4.42 -3.99
C ALA A 730 27.02 -3.38 -4.67
N MET A 731 25.79 -3.16 -4.19
CA MET A 731 24.81 -2.22 -4.75
C MET A 731 24.79 -0.85 -4.06
N VAL A 732 25.52 -0.68 -2.96
CA VAL A 732 25.65 0.61 -2.27
C VAL A 732 26.19 1.67 -3.25
N GLY A 733 25.49 2.79 -3.39
CA GLY A 733 25.85 3.84 -4.36
C GLY A 733 25.64 3.48 -5.84
N TYR A 734 24.92 2.40 -6.17
CA TYR A 734 24.71 1.99 -7.57
C TYR A 734 23.96 3.05 -8.38
N SER A 735 23.02 3.78 -7.78
CA SER A 735 22.28 4.84 -8.47
C SER A 735 23.17 5.89 -9.13
N THR A 736 24.23 6.31 -8.43
CA THR A 736 25.23 7.24 -8.94
C THR A 736 26.09 6.60 -10.02
N ALA A 737 26.47 5.33 -9.84
CA ALA A 737 27.28 4.59 -10.80
C ALA A 737 26.53 4.33 -12.11
N VAL A 738 25.28 3.87 -12.07
CA VAL A 738 24.43 3.66 -13.27
C VAL A 738 24.29 4.95 -14.05
N ARG A 739 23.99 6.06 -13.37
CA ARG A 739 23.88 7.38 -14.03
C ARG A 739 25.19 7.78 -14.69
N SER A 740 26.33 7.57 -14.04
CA SER A 740 27.64 7.85 -14.64
C SER A 740 27.92 6.98 -15.87
N LEU A 741 27.70 5.67 -15.76
CA LEU A 741 27.97 4.67 -16.82
C LEU A 741 27.04 4.80 -18.03
N SER A 742 25.86 5.38 -17.84
CA SER A 742 24.83 5.57 -18.87
C SER A 742 24.61 7.03 -19.26
N GLN A 743 25.45 7.97 -18.79
CA GLN A 743 25.24 9.41 -18.99
C GLN A 743 23.84 9.90 -18.54
N GLY A 744 23.28 9.25 -17.52
CA GLY A 744 21.98 9.55 -16.92
C GLY A 744 20.78 8.91 -17.61
N THR A 745 20.99 8.05 -18.61
CA THR A 745 19.91 7.49 -19.43
C THR A 745 19.37 6.13 -18.96
N ALA A 746 20.14 5.39 -18.16
CA ALA A 746 19.71 4.10 -17.62
C ALA A 746 18.98 4.26 -16.28
N SER A 747 18.02 3.36 -16.05
CA SER A 747 17.25 3.26 -14.81
C SER A 747 17.33 1.83 -14.28
N PHE A 748 17.31 1.67 -12.96
CA PHE A 748 17.27 0.35 -12.34
C PHE A 748 16.18 0.26 -11.27
N SER A 749 15.72 -0.96 -11.02
CA SER A 749 14.96 -1.36 -9.84
C SER A 749 15.71 -2.48 -9.14
N MET A 750 15.52 -2.60 -7.83
CA MET A 750 16.03 -3.73 -7.07
C MET A 750 15.01 -4.11 -6.00
N ASP A 751 14.75 -5.40 -5.88
CA ASP A 751 13.85 -5.99 -4.88
C ASP A 751 14.61 -7.01 -4.04
N PHE A 752 14.30 -7.10 -2.75
CA PHE A 752 14.92 -8.12 -1.90
C PHE A 752 14.45 -9.50 -2.39
N LEU A 753 15.39 -10.36 -2.75
CA LEU A 753 15.09 -11.71 -3.23
C LEU A 753 15.21 -12.73 -2.11
N ARG A 754 16.39 -12.84 -1.50
CA ARG A 754 16.70 -13.83 -0.46
C ARG A 754 17.97 -13.48 0.31
N TYR A 755 18.23 -14.19 1.40
CA TYR A 755 19.56 -14.21 2.01
C TYR A 755 20.42 -15.30 1.37
N GLY A 756 21.62 -14.95 0.93
CA GLY A 756 22.61 -15.86 0.35
C GLY A 756 23.87 -15.97 1.22
N GLU A 757 24.57 -17.10 1.14
CA GLU A 757 25.81 -17.32 1.89
C GLU A 757 26.95 -16.40 1.41
N LEU A 758 27.76 -15.90 2.35
CA LEU A 758 29.01 -15.19 2.00
C LEU A 758 30.11 -16.19 1.63
N SER A 759 30.96 -15.81 0.68
CA SER A 759 32.23 -16.51 0.49
C SER A 759 33.12 -16.37 1.72
N THR A 760 34.03 -17.33 1.95
CA THR A 760 34.97 -17.29 3.10
C THR A 760 35.76 -15.99 3.17
N THR A 761 36.22 -15.49 2.02
CA THR A 761 36.94 -14.21 1.93
C THR A 761 36.09 -12.99 2.29
N GLU A 762 34.81 -12.99 1.92
CA GLU A 762 33.91 -11.89 2.24
C GLU A 762 33.50 -11.91 3.71
N ALA A 763 33.27 -13.10 4.26
CA ALA A 763 32.99 -13.28 5.69
C ALA A 763 34.13 -12.71 6.53
N GLU A 764 35.40 -13.08 6.26
CA GLU A 764 36.57 -12.53 6.96
C GLU A 764 36.67 -11.00 6.87
N ALA A 765 36.34 -10.43 5.71
CA ALA A 765 36.35 -8.97 5.52
C ALA A 765 35.27 -8.29 6.37
N VAL A 766 34.07 -8.89 6.46
CA VAL A 766 33.00 -8.40 7.34
C VAL A 766 33.40 -8.53 8.81
N GLU A 767 34.02 -9.64 9.22
CA GLU A 767 34.49 -9.79 10.60
C GLU A 767 35.53 -8.72 10.97
N LYS A 768 36.47 -8.41 10.08
CA LYS A 768 37.46 -7.34 10.30
C LYS A 768 36.79 -5.97 10.43
N GLU A 769 35.87 -5.65 9.51
CA GLU A 769 35.12 -4.39 9.52
C GLU A 769 34.36 -4.18 10.84
N TYR A 770 33.71 -5.22 11.36
CA TYR A 770 32.96 -5.15 12.61
C TYR A 770 33.85 -5.18 13.87
N ARG A 771 35.04 -5.78 13.79
CA ARG A 771 36.06 -5.71 14.85
C ARG A 771 36.85 -4.38 14.85
N GLY A 772 36.65 -3.53 13.84
CA GLY A 772 37.39 -2.28 13.68
C GLY A 772 38.86 -2.48 13.29
N LEU A 773 39.18 -3.59 12.62
CA LEU A 773 40.53 -4.02 12.22
C LEU A 773 40.88 -3.70 10.77
#